data_AF-A0A368S015-F1
#
_entry.id   AF-A0A368S015-F1
#
_cell.length_a   1.000
_cell.length_b   1.000
_cell.length_c   1.000
_cell.angle_alpha   90.00
_cell.angle_beta   90.00
_cell.angle_gamma   90.00
#
_symmetry.space_group_name_H-M   'P 1'
#
loop_
_entity.id
_entity.type
_entity.pdbx_description
1 polymer ?
#
loop_
_entity_poly.entity_id
_entity_poly.type
_entity_poly.pdbx_seq_one_letter_code
_entity_poly.pdbx_strand_id
1 'polypeptide(L)'
;MMGRDDIAVGVGGDGGISGAGDIRPNVGGYLPLIDQGMSTAGGCRYRQAIPPGLGGRLDIDTNSGVRRGFLPQGPRGYRQPTAQRVMADTLSSGPTSVILLGAHTNLAILLATRPHLRRNVERVYVSGGAVRVAGNLFTATAANPFANFNFFGDPFAAYQVLHSGVPVTLIPLDATYMVPVTEEFNSEFRRRQSTYEAHYGFQSLDQGYYMWDYFAAGVALSSMRHGETNGGGNEFAELEYMNITVVTSNKPYGARDGSNPFFDGLAKPKFGLQEGGVHSGHVQTGIRDAFCLVPGSNRGRCEDGYTKEVSGAEAVQVYVATSAKPNTNKSSLLDKEFCKSFLEVLNLPKNYKPDFRNVSRGKPVIFDMDMSPGDFVSLIYLLKEPRAVLDLKAVLINGNGWANSASIDIVYDVLHMMGRDDIPFGLGNTNALGNPILGCKNSYAIPHGSGGFVDSDTLYGLARSLPRSPRRYMSENLDHPERRQPHAYDVWQSIRKQLGPGEKITVLTSGPLTNLANISLSDMDASSVIERFYVVGGHIRESDHEKGNVFTVPSNRYAEFNMFLDPLAAKMVLESSLDITLIPLNVQRKVASFEDVLAALEQRTQHTPESRFVHGLILMLQELQRKQKLYHHMDIFLGEVLGAVYMVQGSELEPSVEIKPVSIIANTTEGTDGQILVRRKSANLLKILYDLNNGVYYNHLANSLTNNKQSAIVGSFEEQKAIWSRPQKQLMTHIAKDMK
;
A
#
# COMPACT_ATOMS: atom_id res chain seq x y z
N MET A 1 1.37 5.95 -0.41
CA MET A 1 1.40 6.12 1.07
C MET A 1 0.90 7.52 1.45
N MET A 2 1.60 8.61 1.12
CA MET A 2 1.22 9.96 1.58
C MET A 2 0.28 10.74 0.62
N GLY A 3 -0.31 10.10 -0.38
CA GLY A 3 -1.19 10.78 -1.36
C GLY A 3 -0.49 11.85 -2.21
N ARG A 4 0.85 11.80 -2.30
CA ARG A 4 1.68 12.80 -3.00
C ARG A 4 2.15 12.34 -4.37
N ASP A 5 1.23 11.77 -5.15
CA ASP A 5 1.53 11.35 -6.52
C ASP A 5 1.77 12.53 -7.48
N ASP A 6 1.46 13.74 -7.04
CA ASP A 6 1.81 15.02 -7.68
C ASP A 6 3.31 15.30 -7.73
N ILE A 7 4.12 14.70 -6.85
CA ILE A 7 5.57 14.95 -6.81
C ILE A 7 6.24 14.21 -7.99
N ALA A 8 6.82 14.98 -8.92
CA ALA A 8 7.57 14.43 -10.03
C ALA A 8 8.78 13.62 -9.57
N VAL A 9 9.00 12.45 -10.18
CA VAL A 9 10.15 11.58 -9.92
C VAL A 9 10.95 11.44 -11.20
N GLY A 10 12.24 11.76 -11.12
CA GLY A 10 13.15 11.65 -12.24
C GLY A 10 14.25 10.63 -11.96
N VAL A 11 14.57 9.80 -12.96
CA VAL A 11 15.65 8.80 -12.89
C VAL A 11 16.82 9.27 -13.76
N GLY A 12 18.04 8.79 -13.54
CA GLY A 12 19.18 9.14 -14.40
C GLY A 12 18.86 8.98 -15.90
N GLY A 13 19.45 9.81 -16.75
CA GLY A 13 19.30 9.69 -18.20
C GLY A 13 20.46 8.96 -18.88
N ASP A 14 20.26 8.57 -20.14
CA ASP A 14 21.18 7.73 -20.92
C ASP A 14 22.17 8.50 -21.82
N GLY A 15 22.19 9.84 -21.72
CA GLY A 15 23.13 10.69 -22.44
C GLY A 15 24.57 10.54 -21.94
N GLY A 16 25.54 10.97 -22.76
CA GLY A 16 26.97 10.88 -22.45
C GLY A 16 27.73 12.20 -22.45
N ILE A 17 28.96 12.16 -21.93
CA ILE A 17 29.93 13.26 -21.93
C ILE A 17 31.02 12.95 -22.96
N SER A 18 31.31 13.92 -23.84
CA SER A 18 32.33 13.76 -24.89
C SER A 18 33.75 13.68 -24.33
N GLY A 19 34.71 13.27 -25.15
CA GLY A 19 36.14 13.31 -24.78
C GLY A 19 36.66 14.74 -24.47
N ALA A 20 35.99 15.77 -25.00
CA ALA A 20 36.28 17.17 -24.69
C ALA A 20 35.56 17.70 -23.43
N GLY A 21 34.64 16.91 -22.86
CA GLY A 21 33.83 17.30 -21.70
C GLY A 21 32.49 17.92 -22.05
N ASP A 22 32.04 17.86 -23.32
CA ASP A 22 30.73 18.38 -23.70
C ASP A 22 29.63 17.46 -23.16
N ILE A 23 28.73 18.02 -22.35
CA ILE A 23 27.63 17.29 -21.73
C ILE A 23 26.42 17.29 -22.70
N ARG A 24 26.02 16.12 -23.18
CA ARG A 24 24.86 15.98 -24.09
C ARG A 24 23.52 16.08 -23.35
N PRO A 25 22.38 16.26 -24.06
CA PRO A 25 21.06 16.18 -23.45
C PRO A 25 20.81 14.82 -22.80
N ASN A 26 19.99 14.80 -21.74
CA ASN A 26 19.59 13.59 -21.02
C ASN A 26 20.74 12.78 -20.41
N VAL A 27 21.89 13.38 -20.09
CA VAL A 27 22.94 12.69 -19.32
C VAL A 27 22.36 12.25 -17.96
N GLY A 28 22.91 11.25 -17.30
CA GLY A 28 22.42 10.83 -15.98
C GLY A 28 23.53 10.90 -14.94
N GLY A 29 23.17 10.97 -13.65
CA GLY A 29 24.11 10.75 -12.56
C GLY A 29 24.43 9.26 -12.31
N TYR A 30 24.37 8.38 -13.31
CA TYR A 30 24.59 6.94 -13.14
C TYR A 30 26.06 6.58 -12.89
N LEU A 31 26.96 7.37 -13.49
CA LEU A 31 28.41 7.30 -13.31
C LEU A 31 28.91 8.67 -12.78
N PRO A 32 30.02 8.73 -12.04
CA PRO A 32 30.63 10.00 -11.68
C PRO A 32 31.15 10.74 -12.92
N LEU A 33 31.24 12.06 -12.86
CA LEU A 33 31.69 12.89 -13.99
C LEU A 33 33.04 12.44 -14.59
N ILE A 34 33.93 11.89 -13.75
CA ILE A 34 35.24 11.39 -14.19
C ILE A 34 35.20 10.10 -15.01
N ASP A 35 34.23 9.23 -14.75
CA ASP A 35 34.05 7.97 -15.47
C ASP A 35 33.06 8.08 -16.65
N GLN A 36 32.35 9.21 -16.77
CA GLN A 36 31.38 9.40 -17.84
C GLN A 36 32.04 9.55 -19.21
N GLY A 37 31.59 8.72 -20.14
CA GLY A 37 31.87 8.79 -21.57
C GLY A 37 30.58 8.92 -22.38
N MET A 38 30.62 8.49 -23.64
CA MET A 38 29.47 8.52 -24.55
C MET A 38 28.35 7.51 -24.22
N SER A 39 28.52 6.72 -23.16
CA SER A 39 27.63 5.66 -22.69
C SER A 39 27.45 5.80 -21.17
N THR A 40 26.27 5.45 -20.68
CA THR A 40 25.98 5.28 -19.25
C THR A 40 26.26 3.87 -18.75
N ALA A 41 26.54 2.92 -19.66
CA ALA A 41 27.03 1.59 -19.35
C ALA A 41 28.56 1.61 -19.20
N GLY A 42 29.05 1.11 -18.06
CA GLY A 42 30.48 1.03 -17.74
C GLY A 42 30.72 0.70 -16.27
N GLY A 43 31.97 0.35 -15.93
CA GLY A 43 32.40 0.25 -14.54
C GLY A 43 32.53 1.63 -13.90
N CYS A 44 32.14 1.75 -12.63
CA CYS A 44 32.40 2.96 -11.84
C CYS A 44 33.43 2.63 -10.77
N ARG A 45 34.56 3.36 -10.77
CA ARG A 45 35.69 3.08 -9.86
C ARG A 45 35.30 3.25 -8.40
N TYR A 46 34.58 4.33 -8.08
CA TYR A 46 34.15 4.65 -6.73
C TYR A 46 33.05 3.71 -6.24
N ARG A 47 32.27 3.15 -7.17
CA ARG A 47 31.20 2.19 -6.88
C ARG A 47 31.74 0.84 -6.36
N GLN A 48 33.05 0.60 -6.45
CA GLN A 48 33.72 -0.56 -5.83
C GLN A 48 33.72 -0.47 -4.30
N ALA A 49 33.61 0.73 -3.71
CA ALA A 49 33.55 0.88 -2.25
C ALA A 49 32.28 0.28 -1.61
N ILE A 50 31.28 -0.08 -2.41
CA ILE A 50 30.05 -0.74 -1.96
C ILE A 50 30.30 -2.24 -1.86
N PRO A 51 30.14 -2.87 -0.68
CA PRO A 51 30.34 -4.30 -0.52
C PRO A 51 29.44 -5.11 -1.46
N PRO A 52 29.99 -6.12 -2.19
CA PRO A 52 29.16 -7.10 -2.87
C PRO A 52 28.49 -8.03 -1.84
N GLY A 53 27.22 -8.37 -2.08
CA GLY A 53 26.44 -9.34 -1.31
C GLY A 53 26.03 -10.55 -2.16
N LEU A 54 25.39 -11.56 -1.56
CA LEU A 54 24.84 -12.71 -2.27
C LEU A 54 23.72 -12.24 -3.23
N GLY A 55 23.98 -12.31 -4.54
CA GLY A 55 23.02 -11.92 -5.58
C GLY A 55 23.05 -10.43 -5.98
N GLY A 56 23.96 -9.62 -5.45
CA GLY A 56 23.99 -8.19 -5.76
C GLY A 56 24.93 -7.38 -4.88
N ARG A 57 24.51 -6.17 -4.53
CA ARG A 57 25.20 -5.31 -3.56
C ARG A 57 24.54 -5.49 -2.20
N LEU A 58 25.35 -5.50 -1.15
CA LEU A 58 24.84 -5.58 0.21
C LEU A 58 23.88 -4.39 0.48
N ASP A 59 22.82 -4.64 1.24
CA ASP A 59 21.83 -3.67 1.75
C ASP A 59 20.93 -2.95 0.72
N ILE A 60 21.16 -3.11 -0.59
CA ILE A 60 20.28 -2.53 -1.64
C ILE A 60 18.89 -3.17 -1.66
N ASP A 61 18.82 -4.48 -1.38
CA ASP A 61 17.58 -5.25 -1.50
C ASP A 61 16.70 -5.21 -0.24
N THR A 62 17.22 -4.75 0.90
CA THR A 62 16.45 -4.67 2.16
C THR A 62 15.24 -3.76 2.01
N ASN A 63 15.43 -2.55 1.47
CA ASN A 63 14.33 -1.64 1.16
C ASN A 63 13.41 -2.17 0.05
N SER A 64 13.93 -2.98 -0.89
CA SER A 64 13.10 -3.63 -1.92
C SER A 64 12.15 -4.67 -1.30
N GLY A 65 12.65 -5.46 -0.34
CA GLY A 65 11.87 -6.43 0.44
C GLY A 65 10.81 -5.75 1.32
N VAL A 66 11.23 -4.79 2.14
CA VAL A 66 10.34 -4.01 3.01
C VAL A 66 9.29 -3.26 2.16
N ARG A 67 9.70 -2.62 1.05
CA ARG A 67 8.77 -2.00 0.09
C ARG A 67 7.72 -2.98 -0.41
N ARG A 68 8.13 -4.18 -0.89
CA ARG A 68 7.19 -5.17 -1.46
C ARG A 68 6.15 -5.63 -0.44
N GLY A 69 6.56 -5.73 0.83
CA GLY A 69 5.67 -6.11 1.94
C GLY A 69 4.83 -4.96 2.50
N PHE A 70 5.29 -3.71 2.38
CA PHE A 70 4.74 -2.58 3.14
C PHE A 70 4.13 -1.46 2.28
N LEU A 71 4.78 -1.05 1.19
CA LEU A 71 4.35 0.12 0.42
C LEU A 71 3.34 -0.26 -0.67
N PRO A 72 2.24 0.50 -0.83
CA PRO A 72 1.31 0.29 -1.94
C PRO A 72 2.01 0.54 -3.28
N GLN A 73 1.67 -0.24 -4.30
CA GLN A 73 2.15 -0.01 -5.66
C GLN A 73 1.47 1.24 -6.22
N GLY A 74 2.26 2.28 -6.48
CA GLY A 74 1.76 3.48 -7.16
C GLY A 74 1.41 3.20 -8.63
N PRO A 75 0.55 4.02 -9.25
CA PRO A 75 0.11 3.82 -10.64
C PRO A 75 1.20 4.13 -11.68
N ARG A 76 2.37 4.64 -11.26
CA ARG A 76 3.43 5.09 -12.16
C ARG A 76 4.17 3.92 -12.78
N GLY A 77 4.17 3.84 -14.11
CA GLY A 77 4.92 2.84 -14.87
C GLY A 77 6.42 3.12 -15.00
N TYR A 78 7.12 2.25 -15.74
CA TYR A 78 8.58 2.25 -15.92
C TYR A 78 9.13 3.46 -16.69
N ARG A 79 8.30 4.24 -17.40
CA ARG A 79 8.72 5.45 -18.13
C ARG A 79 8.68 6.68 -17.24
N GLN A 80 9.79 6.97 -16.56
CA GLN A 80 9.99 8.19 -15.78
C GLN A 80 10.77 9.25 -16.58
N PRO A 81 10.55 10.55 -16.36
CA PRO A 81 11.42 11.59 -16.90
C PRO A 81 12.84 11.48 -16.33
N THR A 82 13.80 12.17 -16.96
CA THR A 82 15.16 12.23 -16.41
C THR A 82 15.20 13.12 -15.16
N ALA A 83 16.08 12.83 -14.21
CA ALA A 83 16.31 13.67 -13.02
C ALA A 83 16.61 15.12 -13.40
N GLN A 84 17.36 15.33 -14.48
CA GLN A 84 17.65 16.66 -15.03
C GLN A 84 16.41 17.38 -15.55
N ARG A 85 15.51 16.67 -16.23
CA ARG A 85 14.26 17.26 -16.71
C ARG A 85 13.40 17.67 -15.52
N VAL A 86 13.25 16.81 -14.52
CA VAL A 86 12.49 17.13 -13.31
C VAL A 86 13.08 18.35 -12.61
N MET A 87 14.40 18.39 -12.37
CA MET A 87 15.01 19.56 -11.73
C MET A 87 14.90 20.83 -12.59
N ALA A 88 15.05 20.72 -13.92
CA ALA A 88 14.93 21.86 -14.83
C ALA A 88 13.50 22.43 -14.82
N ASP A 89 12.49 21.57 -14.93
CA ASP A 89 11.08 21.95 -14.93
C ASP A 89 10.70 22.58 -13.58
N THR A 90 11.12 21.98 -12.46
CA THR A 90 10.90 22.52 -11.11
C THR A 90 11.57 23.88 -10.92
N LEU A 91 12.87 24.00 -11.22
CA LEU A 91 13.59 25.28 -11.05
C LEU A 91 13.11 26.35 -12.03
N SER A 92 12.63 25.98 -13.21
CA SER A 92 12.02 26.95 -14.13
C SER A 92 10.70 27.50 -13.61
N SER A 93 10.00 26.75 -12.75
CA SER A 93 8.71 27.14 -12.18
C SER A 93 8.85 28.14 -11.03
N GLY A 94 10.02 28.24 -10.40
CA GLY A 94 10.30 29.26 -9.39
C GLY A 94 11.48 28.94 -8.48
N PRO A 95 11.76 29.84 -7.51
CA PRO A 95 12.74 29.62 -6.46
C PRO A 95 12.50 28.28 -5.76
N THR A 96 13.55 27.48 -5.62
CA THR A 96 13.48 26.13 -5.05
C THR A 96 14.71 25.87 -4.20
N SER A 97 14.51 25.35 -3.00
CA SER A 97 15.57 24.76 -2.18
C SER A 97 15.82 23.31 -2.58
N VAL A 98 17.08 22.91 -2.68
CA VAL A 98 17.51 21.57 -3.10
C VAL A 98 18.12 20.84 -1.90
N ILE A 99 17.71 19.59 -1.66
CA ILE A 99 18.32 18.72 -0.64
C ILE A 99 19.03 17.58 -1.37
N LEU A 100 20.32 17.40 -1.10
CA LEU A 100 21.17 16.36 -1.67
C LEU A 100 21.51 15.33 -0.59
N LEU A 101 20.97 14.12 -0.75
CA LEU A 101 21.20 12.97 0.15
C LEU A 101 22.15 11.92 -0.46
N GLY A 102 22.59 12.13 -1.71
CA GLY A 102 23.48 11.24 -2.45
C GLY A 102 24.58 12.00 -3.18
N ALA A 103 25.26 11.34 -4.12
CA ALA A 103 26.27 11.98 -4.95
C ALA A 103 25.71 13.19 -5.74
N HIS A 104 26.55 14.21 -5.91
CA HIS A 104 26.16 15.54 -6.38
C HIS A 104 25.99 15.64 -7.90
N THR A 105 26.24 14.56 -8.63
CA THR A 105 26.37 14.49 -10.08
C THR A 105 25.17 15.09 -10.82
N ASN A 106 23.94 14.76 -10.39
CA ASN A 106 22.73 15.27 -11.04
C ASN A 106 22.66 16.81 -11.01
N LEU A 107 22.89 17.42 -9.83
CA LEU A 107 22.84 18.87 -9.70
C LEU A 107 24.03 19.53 -10.41
N ALA A 108 25.23 18.96 -10.31
CA ALA A 108 26.42 19.48 -11.01
C ALA A 108 26.19 19.52 -12.53
N ILE A 109 25.65 18.46 -13.12
CA ILE A 109 25.31 18.43 -14.55
C ILE A 109 24.26 19.49 -14.89
N LEU A 110 23.23 19.64 -14.06
CA LEU A 110 22.18 20.64 -14.31
C LEU A 110 22.76 22.05 -14.31
N LEU A 111 23.60 22.39 -13.33
CA LEU A 111 24.22 23.70 -13.22
C LEU A 111 25.21 23.97 -14.37
N ALA A 112 25.93 22.95 -14.83
CA ALA A 112 26.82 23.06 -15.99
C ALA A 112 26.05 23.25 -17.31
N THR A 113 24.96 22.51 -17.51
CA THR A 113 24.19 22.54 -18.78
C THR A 113 23.14 23.65 -18.85
N ARG A 114 22.64 24.11 -17.70
CA ARG A 114 21.61 25.15 -17.57
C ARG A 114 22.00 26.18 -16.51
N PRO A 115 23.13 26.91 -16.69
CA PRO A 115 23.65 27.82 -15.69
C PRO A 115 22.68 28.96 -15.32
N HIS A 116 21.78 29.34 -16.23
CA HIS A 116 20.75 30.35 -15.96
C HIS A 116 19.73 29.92 -14.89
N LEU A 117 19.52 28.60 -14.67
CA LEU A 117 18.61 28.09 -13.63
C LEU A 117 19.22 28.17 -12.23
N ARG A 118 20.55 28.35 -12.12
CA ARG A 118 21.24 28.55 -10.85
C ARG A 118 20.59 29.63 -9.98
N ARG A 119 20.13 30.72 -10.61
CA ARG A 119 19.50 31.86 -9.92
C ARG A 119 18.18 31.51 -9.21
N ASN A 120 17.56 30.39 -9.59
CA ASN A 120 16.33 29.90 -8.99
C ASN A 120 16.61 28.87 -7.88
N VAL A 121 17.87 28.51 -7.64
CA VAL A 121 18.24 27.68 -6.49
C VAL A 121 18.42 28.60 -5.29
N GLU A 122 17.48 28.55 -4.34
CA GLU A 122 17.56 29.38 -3.13
C GLU A 122 18.71 28.94 -2.22
N ARG A 123 18.86 27.62 -2.08
CA ARG A 123 19.85 26.98 -1.23
C ARG A 123 20.02 25.52 -1.58
N VAL A 124 21.20 24.99 -1.30
CA VAL A 124 21.49 23.55 -1.35
C VAL A 124 21.80 23.06 0.07
N TYR A 125 21.05 22.07 0.56
CA TYR A 125 21.35 21.35 1.79
C TYR A 125 22.00 20.01 1.44
N VAL A 126 23.14 19.70 2.04
CA VAL A 126 23.96 18.53 1.66
C VAL A 126 24.13 17.60 2.85
N SER A 127 23.64 16.36 2.73
CA SER A 127 24.02 15.24 3.62
C SER A 127 25.33 14.64 3.13
N GLY A 128 26.43 14.94 3.83
CA GLY A 128 27.76 14.43 3.48
C GLY A 128 28.90 15.38 3.83
N GLY A 129 30.12 14.93 3.57
CA GLY A 129 31.35 15.58 4.01
C GLY A 129 31.83 15.07 5.37
N ALA A 130 33.13 15.16 5.60
CA ALA A 130 33.82 14.86 6.85
C ALA A 130 34.88 15.94 7.03
N VAL A 131 34.61 16.96 7.85
CA VAL A 131 35.44 18.18 7.87
C VAL A 131 36.55 18.05 8.91
N ARG A 132 36.17 17.78 10.16
CA ARG A 132 37.07 17.64 11.31
C ARG A 132 37.02 16.23 11.92
N VAL A 133 36.37 15.29 11.24
CA VAL A 133 36.26 13.88 11.63
C VAL A 133 36.76 12.95 10.52
N ALA A 134 36.99 11.68 10.84
CA ALA A 134 37.34 10.67 9.85
C ALA A 134 36.17 10.34 8.90
N GLY A 135 36.51 9.95 7.68
CA GLY A 135 35.57 9.53 6.64
C GLY A 135 34.88 8.19 6.95
N ASN A 136 33.96 7.78 6.06
CA ASN A 136 33.13 6.57 6.25
C ASN A 136 33.11 5.63 5.04
N LEU A 137 34.22 5.48 4.32
CA LEU A 137 34.28 4.69 3.08
C LEU A 137 34.21 3.15 3.25
N PHE A 138 33.72 2.62 4.36
CA PHE A 138 33.61 1.18 4.65
C PHE A 138 34.83 0.38 4.15
N THR A 139 34.69 -0.30 3.00
CA THR A 139 35.71 -1.16 2.38
C THR A 139 36.97 -0.43 1.90
N ALA A 140 36.89 0.87 1.62
CA ALA A 140 38.02 1.66 1.09
C ALA A 140 38.71 2.55 2.15
N THR A 141 38.31 2.45 3.42
CA THR A 141 38.89 3.23 4.53
C THR A 141 40.42 3.08 4.64
N ALA A 142 40.95 1.90 4.31
CA ALA A 142 42.39 1.64 4.34
C ALA A 142 43.19 2.42 3.27
N ALA A 143 42.56 2.80 2.15
CA ALA A 143 43.17 3.58 1.08
C ALA A 143 42.87 5.08 1.22
N ASN A 144 41.66 5.43 1.69
CA ASN A 144 41.20 6.79 1.87
C ASN A 144 40.40 6.90 3.18
N PRO A 145 41.04 7.38 4.27
CA PRO A 145 40.40 7.52 5.57
C PRO A 145 39.65 8.86 5.76
N PHE A 146 39.68 9.75 4.76
CA PHE A 146 39.23 11.14 4.91
C PHE A 146 37.85 11.39 4.33
N ALA A 147 37.47 10.68 3.28
CA ALA A 147 36.30 11.05 2.52
C ALA A 147 34.98 10.51 3.11
N ASN A 148 33.94 11.33 2.97
CA ASN A 148 32.57 10.87 3.13
C ASN A 148 32.10 10.15 1.86
N PHE A 149 31.26 9.14 2.04
CA PHE A 149 30.76 8.27 0.99
C PHE A 149 30.13 9.00 -0.21
N ASN A 150 29.25 9.99 0.03
CA ASN A 150 28.59 10.74 -1.04
C ASN A 150 29.53 11.66 -1.81
N PHE A 151 30.55 12.20 -1.12
CA PHE A 151 31.58 13.04 -1.73
C PHE A 151 32.58 12.19 -2.53
N PHE A 152 32.97 11.02 -2.02
CA PHE A 152 33.80 10.06 -2.73
C PHE A 152 33.10 9.48 -3.96
N GLY A 153 31.76 9.36 -3.94
CA GLY A 153 30.98 8.86 -5.07
C GLY A 153 31.15 9.69 -6.35
N ASP A 154 31.37 11.01 -6.23
CA ASP A 154 31.74 11.90 -7.33
C ASP A 154 32.40 13.20 -6.79
N PRO A 155 33.72 13.17 -6.51
CA PRO A 155 34.43 14.29 -5.88
C PRO A 155 34.37 15.56 -6.71
N PHE A 156 34.45 15.43 -8.03
CA PHE A 156 34.42 16.57 -8.93
C PHE A 156 33.03 17.20 -8.99
N ALA A 157 31.94 16.41 -9.01
CA ALA A 157 30.60 16.98 -8.90
C ALA A 157 30.36 17.69 -7.57
N ALA A 158 30.86 17.13 -6.46
CA ALA A 158 30.75 17.78 -5.15
C ALA A 158 31.52 19.12 -5.12
N TYR A 159 32.73 19.15 -5.68
CA TYR A 159 33.48 20.39 -5.88
C TYR A 159 32.67 21.41 -6.69
N GLN A 160 32.10 21.02 -7.84
CA GLN A 160 31.31 21.91 -8.69
C GLN A 160 30.07 22.48 -7.99
N VAL A 161 29.38 21.70 -7.16
CA VAL A 161 28.22 22.18 -6.40
C VAL A 161 28.63 23.17 -5.32
N LEU A 162 29.66 22.86 -4.53
CA LEU A 162 30.16 23.75 -3.46
C LEU A 162 30.72 25.07 -4.04
N HIS A 163 31.36 25.00 -5.20
CA HIS A 163 31.92 26.15 -5.92
C HIS A 163 30.93 26.83 -6.88
N SER A 164 29.66 26.43 -6.89
CA SER A 164 28.68 26.94 -7.85
C SER A 164 28.29 28.41 -7.60
N GLY A 165 28.55 28.94 -6.41
CA GLY A 165 28.10 30.25 -5.94
C GLY A 165 26.65 30.26 -5.41
N VAL A 166 25.99 29.09 -5.34
CA VAL A 166 24.71 28.95 -4.64
C VAL A 166 24.98 28.82 -3.13
N PRO A 167 24.16 29.39 -2.24
CA PRO A 167 24.28 29.16 -0.81
C PRO A 167 24.19 27.67 -0.48
N VAL A 168 25.19 27.14 0.23
CA VAL A 168 25.25 25.73 0.65
C VAL A 168 25.23 25.62 2.16
N THR A 169 24.35 24.76 2.67
CA THR A 169 24.37 24.28 4.06
C THR A 169 24.84 22.83 4.07
N LEU A 170 26.01 22.56 4.61
CA LEU A 170 26.61 21.24 4.73
C LEU A 170 26.22 20.60 6.07
N ILE A 171 25.74 19.37 6.01
CA ILE A 171 25.42 18.53 7.16
C ILE A 171 26.38 17.33 7.15
N PRO A 172 27.62 17.50 7.64
CA PRO A 172 28.67 16.50 7.54
C PRO A 172 28.60 15.43 8.64
N LEU A 173 29.53 14.47 8.55
CA LEU A 173 29.77 13.45 9.56
C LEU A 173 30.05 14.04 10.94
N ASP A 174 30.61 15.25 11.03
CA ASP A 174 30.86 15.98 12.28
C ASP A 174 29.60 16.09 13.15
N ALA A 175 28.46 16.46 12.55
CA ALA A 175 27.19 16.54 13.27
C ALA A 175 26.40 15.22 13.25
N THR A 176 26.40 14.51 12.12
CA THR A 176 25.55 13.33 11.95
C THR A 176 26.04 12.10 12.71
N TYR A 177 27.35 11.99 13.00
CA TYR A 177 27.85 10.99 13.95
C TYR A 177 27.37 11.22 15.39
N MET A 178 26.82 12.39 15.71
CA MET A 178 26.22 12.63 17.02
C MET A 178 24.77 12.12 17.10
N VAL A 179 24.23 11.49 16.04
CA VAL A 179 22.84 10.99 16.02
C VAL A 179 22.82 9.48 15.66
N PRO A 180 23.42 8.62 16.51
CA PRO A 180 23.37 7.18 16.32
C PRO A 180 21.96 6.61 16.59
N VAL A 181 21.65 5.49 15.94
CA VAL A 181 20.49 4.66 16.27
C VAL A 181 20.84 3.83 17.51
N THR A 182 20.65 4.41 18.69
CA THR A 182 20.92 3.73 19.97
C THR A 182 19.83 2.70 20.30
N GLU A 183 20.11 1.84 21.28
CA GLU A 183 19.11 0.90 21.79
C GLU A 183 17.91 1.62 22.43
N GLU A 184 18.16 2.74 23.12
CA GLU A 184 17.13 3.59 23.71
C GLU A 184 16.26 4.24 22.64
N PHE A 185 16.88 4.83 21.60
CA PHE A 185 16.14 5.39 20.48
C PHE A 185 15.30 4.31 19.78
N ASN A 186 15.89 3.15 19.49
CA ASN A 186 15.17 2.08 18.83
C ASN A 186 14.02 1.54 19.70
N SER A 187 14.21 1.47 21.01
CA SER A 187 13.16 1.08 21.96
C SER A 187 12.02 2.09 21.99
N GLU A 188 12.32 3.39 22.01
CA GLU A 188 11.31 4.44 21.91
C GLU A 188 10.62 4.45 20.54
N PHE A 189 11.36 4.25 19.44
CA PHE A 189 10.78 4.14 18.11
C PHE A 189 9.87 2.91 18.00
N ARG A 190 10.25 1.77 18.59
CA ARG A 190 9.40 0.57 18.71
C ARG A 190 8.09 0.88 19.45
N ARG A 191 8.15 1.73 20.48
CA ARG A 191 6.96 2.14 21.24
C ARG A 191 6.10 3.16 20.49
N ARG A 192 6.69 3.98 19.62
CA ARG A 192 6.07 5.11 18.91
C ARG A 192 5.99 4.85 17.41
N GLN A 193 5.05 3.99 17.03
CA GLN A 193 4.69 3.70 15.62
C GLN A 193 3.21 3.97 15.38
N SER A 194 2.72 5.16 15.71
CA SER A 194 1.29 5.48 15.63
C SER A 194 0.75 5.60 14.19
N THR A 195 1.64 5.73 13.21
CA THR A 195 1.34 5.96 11.78
C THR A 195 2.00 4.92 10.86
N TYR A 196 1.57 4.82 9.60
CA TYR A 196 2.21 3.96 8.60
C TYR A 196 3.64 4.43 8.28
N GLU A 197 3.87 5.73 8.27
CA GLU A 197 5.18 6.35 8.08
C GLU A 197 6.16 5.93 9.18
N ALA A 198 5.71 5.91 10.44
CA ALA A 198 6.51 5.50 11.57
C ALA A 198 6.84 3.99 11.54
N HIS A 199 5.89 3.14 11.13
CA HIS A 199 6.12 1.71 10.94
C HIS A 199 7.12 1.42 9.81
N TYR A 200 6.93 2.06 8.65
CA TYR A 200 7.88 1.93 7.54
C TYR A 200 9.26 2.41 7.94
N GLY A 201 9.34 3.57 8.60
CA GLY A 201 10.57 4.13 9.13
C GLY A 201 11.28 3.17 10.08
N PHE A 202 10.54 2.54 11.01
CA PHE A 202 11.11 1.56 11.93
C PHE A 202 11.61 0.29 11.23
N GLN A 203 10.86 -0.26 10.26
CA GLN A 203 11.28 -1.46 9.52
C GLN A 203 12.47 -1.21 8.58
N SER A 204 12.64 0.04 8.14
CA SER A 204 13.71 0.43 7.21
C SER A 204 14.99 0.89 7.92
N LEU A 205 14.94 1.11 9.23
CA LEU A 205 16.05 1.62 10.03
C LEU A 205 16.78 0.46 10.71
N ASP A 206 18.07 0.30 10.42
CA ASP A 206 18.89 -0.75 11.01
C ASP A 206 19.58 -0.30 12.31
N GLN A 207 19.72 -1.21 13.28
CA GLN A 207 20.41 -0.93 14.53
C GLN A 207 21.92 -0.82 14.29
N GLY A 208 22.58 0.11 14.98
CA GLY A 208 24.04 0.30 14.87
C GLY A 208 24.50 1.25 13.76
N TYR A 209 23.56 1.84 13.00
CA TYR A 209 23.83 2.92 12.04
C TYR A 209 23.55 4.31 12.63
N TYR A 210 23.85 5.36 11.86
CA TYR A 210 23.56 6.75 12.20
C TYR A 210 22.40 7.29 11.36
N MET A 211 21.63 8.24 11.89
CA MET A 211 20.49 8.84 11.22
C MET A 211 20.89 9.94 10.21
N TRP A 212 21.90 9.69 9.36
CA TRP A 212 22.52 10.69 8.47
C TRP A 212 21.50 11.52 7.68
N ASP A 213 20.73 10.85 6.81
CA ASP A 213 19.80 11.52 5.89
C ASP A 213 18.58 12.10 6.59
N TYR A 214 18.10 11.42 7.64
CA TYR A 214 16.99 11.90 8.46
C TYR A 214 17.36 13.20 9.18
N PHE A 215 18.56 13.26 9.76
CA PHE A 215 19.07 14.44 10.45
C PHE A 215 19.26 15.60 9.47
N ALA A 216 19.86 15.34 8.30
CA ALA A 216 20.00 16.35 7.26
C ALA A 216 18.65 16.92 6.80
N ALA A 217 17.64 16.07 6.62
CA ALA A 217 16.27 16.52 6.30
C ALA A 217 15.67 17.37 7.43
N GLY A 218 15.86 16.98 8.69
CA GLY A 218 15.43 17.76 9.86
C GLY A 218 16.08 19.15 9.91
N VAL A 219 17.40 19.22 9.76
CA VAL A 219 18.16 20.48 9.72
C VAL A 219 17.66 21.37 8.58
N ALA A 220 17.48 20.81 7.38
CA ALA A 220 16.98 21.57 6.23
C ALA A 220 15.57 22.15 6.48
N LEU A 221 14.65 21.33 7.00
CA LEU A 221 13.29 21.77 7.33
C LEU A 221 13.25 22.85 8.41
N SER A 222 14.08 22.72 9.45
CA SER A 222 14.16 23.74 10.50
C SER A 222 14.70 25.07 9.95
N SER A 223 15.74 25.04 9.13
CA SER A 223 16.28 26.24 8.46
C SER A 223 15.27 26.90 7.52
N MET A 224 14.48 26.11 6.77
CA MET A 224 13.42 26.63 5.91
C MET A 224 12.27 27.28 6.69
N ARG A 225 11.98 26.82 7.92
CA ARG A 225 10.89 27.35 8.75
C ARG A 225 11.22 28.68 9.42
N HIS A 226 12.44 28.82 9.93
CA HIS A 226 12.80 29.96 10.78
C HIS A 226 13.61 31.04 10.07
N GLY A 227 14.16 30.73 8.89
CA GLY A 227 15.14 31.60 8.22
C GLY A 227 16.46 31.67 8.98
N GLU A 228 17.57 31.85 8.27
CA GLU A 228 18.92 31.82 8.89
C GLU A 228 19.23 33.08 9.73
N THR A 229 18.45 34.16 9.59
CA THR A 229 18.78 35.49 10.10
C THR A 229 17.88 36.01 11.23
N ASN A 230 16.77 35.34 11.57
CA ASN A 230 15.78 35.84 12.53
C ASN A 230 15.98 35.33 13.97
N GLY A 231 17.23 35.31 14.47
CA GLY A 231 17.54 35.10 15.90
C GLY A 231 17.12 33.76 16.53
N GLY A 232 16.44 32.86 15.81
CA GLY A 232 15.93 31.58 16.31
C GLY A 232 16.88 30.40 16.21
N GLY A 233 17.94 30.48 15.38
CA GLY A 233 18.87 29.38 15.12
C GLY A 233 18.20 28.14 14.51
N ASN A 234 19.00 27.13 14.14
CA ASN A 234 18.46 25.83 13.75
C ASN A 234 18.07 25.02 14.99
N GLU A 235 16.91 24.36 14.99
CA GLU A 235 16.40 23.63 16.17
C GLU A 235 17.27 22.41 16.52
N PHE A 236 17.98 21.84 15.55
CA PHE A 236 18.61 20.53 15.67
C PHE A 236 20.13 20.54 15.61
N ALA A 237 20.73 21.57 15.00
CA ALA A 237 22.18 21.65 14.80
C ALA A 237 22.75 23.01 15.21
N GLU A 238 23.99 23.00 15.68
CA GLU A 238 24.82 24.20 15.70
C GLU A 238 25.47 24.38 14.33
N LEU A 239 25.40 25.61 13.80
CA LEU A 239 25.82 25.93 12.44
C LEU A 239 26.85 27.05 12.45
N GLU A 240 27.94 26.87 11.71
CA GLU A 240 29.07 27.80 11.61
C GLU A 240 29.45 28.01 10.14
N TYR A 241 29.78 29.24 9.74
CA TYR A 241 30.38 29.47 8.43
C TYR A 241 31.84 29.04 8.42
N MET A 242 32.19 28.11 7.54
CA MET A 242 33.54 27.59 7.40
C MET A 242 34.04 27.74 5.98
N ASN A 243 35.36 27.93 5.85
CA ASN A 243 36.03 27.98 4.56
C ASN A 243 36.49 26.57 4.17
N ILE A 244 35.78 25.96 3.22
CA ILE A 244 35.97 24.55 2.84
C ILE A 244 36.23 24.43 1.34
N THR A 245 36.92 23.37 0.94
CA THR A 245 36.98 22.90 -0.45
C THR A 245 36.82 21.38 -0.50
N VAL A 246 36.65 20.83 -1.71
CA VAL A 246 36.63 19.37 -1.94
C VAL A 246 37.90 18.98 -2.67
N VAL A 247 38.68 18.08 -2.10
CA VAL A 247 39.84 17.50 -2.78
C VAL A 247 39.34 16.52 -3.85
N THR A 248 39.65 16.78 -5.11
CA THR A 248 39.18 15.93 -6.23
C THR A 248 40.24 14.98 -6.77
N SER A 249 41.51 15.19 -6.41
CA SER A 249 42.66 14.38 -6.85
C SER A 249 43.86 14.60 -5.92
N ASN A 250 44.83 13.69 -5.96
CA ASN A 250 45.97 13.63 -5.04
C ASN A 250 47.26 14.13 -5.66
N LYS A 251 48.10 14.80 -4.86
CA LYS A 251 49.44 15.23 -5.30
C LYS A 251 50.35 14.04 -5.64
N PRO A 252 51.30 14.20 -6.59
CA PRO A 252 51.63 15.42 -7.31
C PRO A 252 50.63 15.75 -8.43
N TYR A 253 50.30 17.04 -8.58
CA TYR A 253 49.44 17.51 -9.67
C TYR A 253 50.21 17.56 -10.99
N GLY A 254 49.52 17.28 -12.10
CA GLY A 254 50.08 17.21 -13.45
C GLY A 254 50.67 15.84 -13.81
N ALA A 255 50.61 14.87 -12.90
CA ALA A 255 51.05 13.51 -13.19
C ALA A 255 50.06 12.81 -14.14
N ARG A 256 50.60 12.14 -15.18
CA ARG A 256 49.84 11.34 -16.15
C ARG A 256 50.14 9.86 -15.95
N ASP A 257 49.61 9.30 -14.88
CA ASP A 257 49.82 7.90 -14.48
C ASP A 257 48.69 6.96 -14.93
N GLY A 258 47.75 7.47 -15.74
CA GLY A 258 46.60 6.72 -16.23
C GLY A 258 45.41 6.69 -15.27
N SER A 259 45.55 7.25 -14.07
CA SER A 259 44.49 7.24 -13.06
C SER A 259 43.41 8.30 -13.31
N ASN A 260 43.69 9.37 -14.05
CA ASN A 260 42.83 10.55 -14.12
C ASN A 260 42.31 10.83 -15.55
N PRO A 261 41.13 10.27 -15.92
CA PRO A 261 40.52 10.44 -17.25
C PRO A 261 40.16 11.88 -17.65
N PHE A 262 40.26 12.86 -16.75
CA PHE A 262 40.14 14.25 -17.17
C PHE A 262 41.34 14.73 -17.96
N PHE A 263 42.50 14.08 -17.82
CA PHE A 263 43.76 14.47 -18.44
C PHE A 263 44.36 13.34 -19.29
N ASP A 264 44.38 12.12 -18.78
CA ASP A 264 45.06 10.99 -19.39
C ASP A 264 44.45 10.56 -20.73
N GLY A 265 45.31 10.30 -21.72
CA GLY A 265 44.89 9.89 -23.06
C GLY A 265 44.18 10.97 -23.89
N LEU A 266 44.14 12.22 -23.41
CA LEU A 266 43.46 13.34 -24.07
C LEU A 266 44.45 14.42 -24.50
N ALA A 267 44.21 14.98 -25.70
CA ALA A 267 44.99 16.09 -26.24
C ALA A 267 44.70 17.43 -25.51
N LYS A 268 43.52 17.56 -24.92
CA LYS A 268 43.11 18.70 -24.07
C LYS A 268 42.33 18.16 -22.87
N PRO A 269 42.51 18.71 -21.66
CA PRO A 269 41.75 18.26 -20.50
C PRO A 269 40.24 18.45 -20.68
N LYS A 270 39.45 17.50 -20.13
CA LYS A 270 37.98 17.62 -20.09
C LYS A 270 37.57 18.86 -19.29
N PHE A 271 36.41 19.43 -19.65
CA PHE A 271 35.82 20.60 -18.98
C PHE A 271 36.70 21.84 -18.95
N GLY A 272 37.75 21.91 -19.79
CA GLY A 272 38.70 23.02 -19.81
C GLY A 272 39.56 23.12 -18.56
N LEU A 273 39.76 22.01 -17.84
CA LEU A 273 40.58 21.98 -16.63
C LEU A 273 42.05 22.35 -16.91
N GLN A 274 42.69 23.01 -15.96
CA GLN A 274 44.09 23.45 -16.09
C GLN A 274 45.06 22.29 -15.82
N GLU A 275 46.01 22.10 -16.75
CA GLU A 275 47.10 21.14 -16.58
C GLU A 275 48.05 21.59 -15.46
N GLY A 276 48.39 20.68 -14.54
CA GLY A 276 49.11 21.01 -13.31
C GLY A 276 48.27 21.66 -12.21
N GLY A 277 46.97 21.90 -12.44
CA GLY A 277 46.03 22.41 -11.45
C GLY A 277 45.57 21.34 -10.44
N VAL A 278 44.80 21.74 -9.43
CA VAL A 278 44.42 20.87 -8.29
C VAL A 278 43.54 19.67 -8.63
N HIS A 279 42.99 19.63 -9.85
CA HIS A 279 42.21 18.50 -10.37
C HIS A 279 43.06 17.49 -11.17
N SER A 280 44.34 17.78 -11.41
CA SER A 280 45.23 17.02 -12.32
C SER A 280 46.14 16.01 -11.63
N GLY A 281 45.81 15.65 -10.39
CA GLY A 281 46.56 14.66 -9.61
C GLY A 281 46.10 13.23 -9.85
N HIS A 282 46.67 12.31 -9.08
CA HIS A 282 46.27 10.90 -9.05
C HIS A 282 44.84 10.77 -8.51
N VAL A 283 44.02 9.94 -9.15
CA VAL A 283 42.64 9.67 -8.73
C VAL A 283 42.53 8.22 -8.33
N GLN A 284 42.01 7.95 -7.13
CA GLN A 284 41.89 6.59 -6.62
C GLN A 284 41.13 5.67 -7.60
N THR A 285 41.80 4.63 -8.09
CA THR A 285 41.30 3.72 -9.15
C THR A 285 40.58 2.49 -8.61
N GLY A 286 40.73 2.19 -7.32
CA GLY A 286 40.06 1.07 -6.65
C GLY A 286 40.33 0.99 -5.14
N ILE A 287 39.79 -0.04 -4.51
CA ILE A 287 39.89 -0.25 -3.04
C ILE A 287 41.33 -0.55 -2.60
N ARG A 288 42.12 -1.23 -3.45
CA ARG A 288 43.52 -1.61 -3.21
C ARG A 288 44.49 -0.83 -4.08
N ASP A 289 44.16 0.42 -4.39
CA ASP A 289 45.04 1.26 -5.18
C ASP A 289 46.40 1.39 -4.49
N ALA A 290 47.45 0.86 -5.13
CA ALA A 290 48.80 0.84 -4.57
C ALA A 290 49.34 2.27 -4.34
N PHE A 291 48.89 3.24 -5.14
CA PHE A 291 49.23 4.62 -4.89
C PHE A 291 48.61 5.11 -3.58
N CYS A 292 47.40 4.69 -3.25
CA CYS A 292 46.71 5.16 -2.05
C CYS A 292 47.18 4.49 -0.75
N LEU A 293 47.90 3.37 -0.83
CA LEU A 293 48.39 2.63 0.33
C LEU A 293 49.82 3.06 0.68
N VAL A 294 50.07 3.33 1.97
CA VAL A 294 51.43 3.61 2.45
C VAL A 294 52.19 2.29 2.63
N PRO A 295 53.32 2.06 1.92
CA PRO A 295 54.07 0.81 2.04
C PRO A 295 54.48 0.51 3.49
N GLY A 296 54.20 -0.72 3.96
CA GLY A 296 54.49 -1.14 5.33
C GLY A 296 53.55 -0.57 6.40
N SER A 297 52.45 0.08 6.01
CA SER A 297 51.43 0.61 6.91
C SER A 297 50.02 0.21 6.49
N ASN A 298 49.10 0.15 7.45
CA ASN A 298 47.66 0.00 7.18
C ASN A 298 46.96 1.35 6.98
N ARG A 299 47.74 2.44 6.82
CA ARG A 299 47.21 3.80 6.61
C ARG A 299 47.16 4.17 5.13
N GLY A 300 46.02 4.68 4.71
CA GLY A 300 45.81 5.25 3.39
C GLY A 300 46.22 6.70 3.31
N ARG A 301 46.56 7.18 2.11
CA ARG A 301 46.98 8.57 1.85
C ARG A 301 46.13 9.30 0.81
N CYS A 302 45.17 8.64 0.16
CA CYS A 302 44.31 9.32 -0.80
C CYS A 302 43.24 10.14 -0.11
N GLU A 303 42.94 11.30 -0.70
CA GLU A 303 42.05 12.34 -0.17
C GLU A 303 40.89 12.65 -1.15
N ASP A 304 40.66 11.86 -2.20
CA ASP A 304 39.53 12.06 -3.14
C ASP A 304 38.20 12.16 -2.35
N GLY A 305 37.45 13.25 -2.54
CA GLY A 305 36.20 13.51 -1.83
C GLY A 305 36.38 14.03 -0.39
N TYR A 306 37.60 14.35 0.04
CA TYR A 306 37.83 14.97 1.34
C TYR A 306 37.33 16.43 1.32
N THR A 307 36.41 16.75 2.24
CA THR A 307 35.97 18.12 2.54
C THR A 307 36.96 18.77 3.49
N LYS A 308 37.85 19.58 2.93
CA LYS A 308 39.02 20.12 3.63
C LYS A 308 38.80 21.57 4.02
N GLU A 309 39.03 21.90 5.29
CA GLU A 309 39.08 23.28 5.75
C GLU A 309 40.36 23.94 5.20
N VAL A 310 40.21 25.08 4.51
CA VAL A 310 41.29 25.77 3.79
C VAL A 310 41.16 27.29 3.93
N SER A 311 42.27 28.02 3.84
CA SER A 311 42.33 29.48 3.99
C SER A 311 42.74 30.24 2.71
N GLY A 312 42.92 29.53 1.60
CA GLY A 312 43.39 30.10 0.32
C GLY A 312 42.28 30.42 -0.69
N ALA A 313 42.67 30.76 -1.93
CA ALA A 313 41.76 31.12 -3.01
C ALA A 313 40.79 30.01 -3.44
N GLU A 314 41.04 28.75 -3.03
CA GLU A 314 40.17 27.60 -3.27
C GLU A 314 39.11 27.42 -2.18
N ALA A 315 39.11 28.26 -1.15
CA ALA A 315 38.09 28.24 -0.10
C ALA A 315 36.76 28.76 -0.63
N VAL A 316 35.69 28.04 -0.34
CA VAL A 316 34.32 28.56 -0.41
C VAL A 316 33.72 28.61 0.99
N GLN A 317 33.02 29.70 1.28
CA GLN A 317 32.32 29.85 2.54
C GLN A 317 31.03 29.03 2.51
N VAL A 318 30.94 28.03 3.38
CA VAL A 318 29.83 27.09 3.48
C VAL A 318 29.27 27.13 4.89
N TYR A 319 27.95 27.03 5.05
CA TYR A 319 27.33 26.97 6.38
C TYR A 319 27.29 25.53 6.86
N VAL A 320 28.05 25.19 7.90
CA VAL A 320 28.33 23.79 8.28
C VAL A 320 27.69 23.45 9.61
N ALA A 321 26.96 22.33 9.66
CA ALA A 321 26.51 21.74 10.92
C ALA A 321 27.70 21.12 11.64
N THR A 322 28.12 21.74 12.75
CA THR A 322 29.30 21.31 13.51
C THR A 322 28.94 20.32 14.62
N SER A 323 27.70 20.34 15.11
CA SER A 323 27.21 19.40 16.13
C SER A 323 25.68 19.28 16.14
N ALA A 324 25.17 18.16 16.66
CA ALA A 324 23.74 17.97 16.92
C ALA A 324 23.38 18.41 18.36
N LYS A 325 22.35 19.25 18.47
CA LYS A 325 21.90 19.84 19.73
C LYS A 325 21.35 18.77 20.69
N PRO A 326 21.69 18.85 21.99
CA PRO A 326 21.13 17.94 22.98
C PRO A 326 19.64 18.20 23.16
N ASN A 327 18.90 17.18 23.60
CA ASN A 327 17.50 17.32 23.97
C ASN A 327 17.38 18.29 25.16
N THR A 328 16.49 19.26 25.04
CA THR A 328 16.28 20.26 26.10
C THR A 328 15.64 19.66 27.35
N ASN A 329 14.91 18.55 27.21
CA ASN A 329 14.37 17.79 28.34
C ASN A 329 15.39 16.79 28.89
N LYS A 330 16.07 17.16 29.98
CA LYS A 330 17.06 16.31 30.68
C LYS A 330 16.51 14.99 31.24
N SER A 331 15.19 14.83 31.34
CA SER A 331 14.55 13.58 31.79
C SER A 331 14.18 12.62 30.66
N SER A 332 14.36 13.05 29.39
CA SER A 332 14.11 12.24 28.22
C SER A 332 15.17 11.15 28.06
N LEU A 333 14.76 9.94 27.67
CA LEU A 333 15.66 8.86 27.26
C LEU A 333 16.31 9.11 25.89
N LEU A 334 15.75 10.05 25.11
CA LEU A 334 16.30 10.51 23.83
C LEU A 334 17.27 11.66 24.08
N ASP A 335 18.54 11.48 23.70
CA ASP A 335 19.65 12.39 23.99
C ASP A 335 19.72 13.62 23.07
N LYS A 336 19.19 13.52 21.84
CA LYS A 336 19.14 14.62 20.86
C LYS A 336 17.72 15.17 20.65
N GLU A 337 17.61 16.49 20.49
CA GLU A 337 16.31 17.14 20.21
C GLU A 337 15.72 16.64 18.89
N PHE A 338 16.59 16.39 17.89
CA PHE A 338 16.19 15.80 16.63
C PHE A 338 15.50 14.43 16.80
N CYS A 339 16.05 13.52 17.62
CA CYS A 339 15.48 12.19 17.81
C CYS A 339 14.05 12.26 18.36
N LYS A 340 13.80 13.17 19.30
CA LYS A 340 12.46 13.44 19.83
C LYS A 340 11.53 13.99 18.75
N SER A 341 11.95 15.05 18.06
CA SER A 341 11.16 15.69 16.99
C SER A 341 10.86 14.72 15.85
N PHE A 342 11.83 13.90 15.45
CA PHE A 342 11.69 12.87 14.42
C PHE A 342 10.58 11.87 14.77
N LEU A 343 10.62 11.32 15.99
CA LEU A 343 9.57 10.42 16.46
C LEU A 343 8.23 11.16 16.54
N GLU A 344 8.18 12.38 17.07
CA GLU A 344 6.95 13.16 17.13
C GLU A 344 6.36 13.38 15.74
N VAL A 345 7.13 13.91 14.79
CA VAL A 345 6.67 14.21 13.42
C VAL A 345 6.16 12.97 12.71
N LEU A 346 6.86 11.84 12.80
CA LEU A 346 6.39 10.59 12.22
C LEU A 346 5.11 10.11 12.90
N ASN A 347 4.87 10.46 14.17
CA ASN A 347 3.72 10.02 14.94
C ASN A 347 2.58 11.06 15.03
N LEU A 348 2.73 12.25 14.43
CA LEU A 348 1.74 13.33 14.45
C LEU A 348 0.53 12.96 13.56
N PRO A 349 -0.67 12.78 14.12
CA PRO A 349 -1.85 12.48 13.33
C PRO A 349 -2.37 13.74 12.61
N LYS A 350 -2.83 13.60 11.37
CA LYS A 350 -3.91 14.47 10.84
C LYS A 350 -5.24 13.78 11.14
N ASN A 351 -5.98 14.27 12.14
CA ASN A 351 -7.18 13.62 12.65
C ASN A 351 -8.47 14.41 12.38
N TYR A 352 -9.52 13.66 11.98
CA TYR A 352 -10.89 13.78 12.49
C TYR A 352 -11.46 12.37 12.61
N LYS A 353 -12.27 12.08 13.63
CA LYS A 353 -12.86 10.75 13.88
C LYS A 353 -14.35 10.88 14.27
N PRO A 354 -15.24 9.95 13.88
CA PRO A 354 -16.55 9.76 14.48
C PRO A 354 -16.45 8.92 15.77
N ASP A 355 -17.09 9.38 16.84
CA ASP A 355 -17.22 8.63 18.10
C ASP A 355 -18.34 7.58 17.99
N PHE A 356 -18.04 6.32 18.32
CA PHE A 356 -19.00 5.21 18.35
C PHE A 356 -19.28 4.69 19.77
N ARG A 357 -18.82 5.39 20.81
CA ARG A 357 -19.12 5.02 22.20
C ARG A 357 -20.55 5.48 22.53
N ASN A 358 -21.35 4.59 23.10
CA ASN A 358 -22.76 4.81 23.48
C ASN A 358 -23.77 5.00 22.34
N VAL A 359 -23.58 4.34 21.19
CA VAL A 359 -24.60 4.32 20.12
C VAL A 359 -25.57 3.16 20.37
N SER A 360 -26.89 3.42 20.29
CA SER A 360 -27.93 2.39 20.31
C SER A 360 -27.67 1.35 19.22
N ARG A 361 -27.83 0.06 19.53
CA ARG A 361 -27.60 -1.04 18.58
C ARG A 361 -28.87 -1.33 17.79
N GLY A 362 -28.72 -1.43 16.47
CA GLY A 362 -29.76 -1.87 15.54
C GLY A 362 -29.90 -3.39 15.53
N LYS A 363 -30.57 -3.92 14.50
CA LYS A 363 -30.84 -5.35 14.40
C LYS A 363 -29.55 -6.15 14.15
N PRO A 364 -29.32 -7.27 14.85
CA PRO A 364 -28.18 -8.15 14.59
C PRO A 364 -28.27 -8.77 13.21
N VAL A 365 -27.21 -8.61 12.41
CA VAL A 365 -27.14 -9.13 11.05
C VAL A 365 -25.91 -10.00 10.85
N ILE A 366 -26.09 -11.12 10.15
CA ILE A 366 -25.00 -11.89 9.54
C ILE A 366 -25.10 -11.75 8.02
N PHE A 367 -23.97 -11.48 7.36
CA PHE A 367 -23.88 -11.47 5.90
C PHE A 367 -23.13 -12.70 5.42
N ASP A 368 -23.81 -13.57 4.68
CA ASP A 368 -23.28 -14.80 4.09
C ASP A 368 -23.06 -14.60 2.58
N MET A 369 -21.81 -14.48 2.16
CA MET A 369 -21.44 -14.03 0.82
C MET A 369 -20.54 -15.07 0.14
N ASP A 370 -20.40 -15.02 -1.18
CA ASP A 370 -19.55 -15.93 -1.95
C ASP A 370 -18.39 -15.26 -2.68
N MET A 371 -18.15 -13.98 -2.38
CA MET A 371 -16.99 -13.20 -2.79
C MET A 371 -17.03 -12.73 -4.24
N SER A 372 -18.23 -12.58 -4.79
CA SER A 372 -18.43 -11.87 -6.05
C SER A 372 -18.07 -10.37 -5.93
N PRO A 373 -17.86 -9.65 -7.05
CA PRO A 373 -17.77 -8.19 -7.04
C PRO A 373 -18.97 -7.49 -6.38
N GLY A 374 -20.19 -8.03 -6.57
CA GLY A 374 -21.43 -7.51 -6.01
C GLY A 374 -21.47 -7.62 -4.49
N ASP A 375 -20.91 -8.69 -3.94
CA ASP A 375 -20.81 -8.90 -2.51
C ASP A 375 -19.91 -7.88 -1.82
N PHE A 376 -18.79 -7.50 -2.45
CA PHE A 376 -17.92 -6.47 -1.88
C PHE A 376 -18.61 -5.10 -1.82
N VAL A 377 -19.38 -4.76 -2.85
CA VAL A 377 -20.21 -3.54 -2.85
C VAL A 377 -21.29 -3.63 -1.76
N SER A 378 -21.92 -4.80 -1.61
CA SER A 378 -22.93 -5.07 -0.57
C SER A 378 -22.34 -4.95 0.83
N LEU A 379 -21.17 -5.55 1.08
CA LEU A 379 -20.45 -5.45 2.35
C LEU A 379 -20.12 -4.00 2.69
N ILE A 380 -19.58 -3.26 1.72
CA ILE A 380 -19.30 -1.83 1.90
C ILE A 380 -20.59 -1.10 2.25
N TYR A 381 -21.67 -1.28 1.49
CA TYR A 381 -22.98 -0.68 1.76
C TYR A 381 -23.47 -0.99 3.18
N LEU A 382 -23.44 -2.24 3.62
CA LEU A 382 -23.84 -2.62 4.99
C LEU A 382 -22.99 -1.95 6.07
N LEU A 383 -21.69 -1.75 5.81
CA LEU A 383 -20.78 -1.05 6.72
C LEU A 383 -20.98 0.48 6.71
N LYS A 384 -21.57 1.04 5.64
CA LYS A 384 -21.96 2.46 5.53
C LYS A 384 -23.24 2.77 6.30
N GLU A 385 -24.05 1.77 6.61
CA GLU A 385 -25.29 1.98 7.35
C GLU A 385 -25.02 2.24 8.84
N PRO A 386 -25.75 3.18 9.49
CA PRO A 386 -25.54 3.47 10.90
C PRO A 386 -25.77 2.23 11.78
N ARG A 387 -24.91 2.01 12.78
CA ARG A 387 -25.05 0.88 13.73
C ARG A 387 -26.39 0.82 14.47
N ALA A 388 -27.08 1.95 14.59
CA ALA A 388 -28.43 2.04 15.17
C ALA A 388 -29.52 1.46 14.25
N VAL A 389 -29.26 1.36 12.96
CA VAL A 389 -30.14 0.72 11.97
C VAL A 389 -29.78 -0.76 11.88
N LEU A 390 -28.49 -1.07 11.71
CA LEU A 390 -27.99 -2.43 11.46
C LEU A 390 -26.71 -2.71 12.24
N ASP A 391 -26.67 -3.81 13.01
CA ASP A 391 -25.46 -4.28 13.70
C ASP A 391 -24.91 -5.53 13.02
N LEU A 392 -24.01 -5.33 12.04
CA LEU A 392 -23.33 -6.43 11.34
C LEU A 392 -22.39 -7.15 12.34
N LYS A 393 -22.78 -8.37 12.72
CA LYS A 393 -22.12 -9.22 13.71
C LYS A 393 -21.01 -10.09 13.13
N ALA A 394 -21.20 -10.60 11.91
CA ALA A 394 -20.26 -11.50 11.27
C ALA A 394 -20.44 -11.52 9.74
N VAL A 395 -19.37 -11.92 9.05
CA VAL A 395 -19.41 -12.29 7.63
C VAL A 395 -19.12 -13.79 7.50
N LEU A 396 -19.92 -14.53 6.76
CA LEU A 396 -19.68 -15.94 6.44
C LEU A 396 -19.38 -16.06 4.95
N ILE A 397 -18.39 -16.88 4.58
CA ILE A 397 -17.96 -17.03 3.19
C ILE A 397 -18.36 -18.40 2.68
N ASN A 398 -19.07 -18.49 1.55
CA ASN A 398 -19.33 -19.76 0.87
C ASN A 398 -18.13 -20.12 0.00
N GLY A 399 -17.40 -21.17 0.40
CA GLY A 399 -16.17 -21.58 -0.29
C GLY A 399 -16.41 -22.20 -1.68
N ASN A 400 -17.64 -22.58 -2.00
CA ASN A 400 -18.05 -23.20 -3.27
C ASN A 400 -18.59 -22.20 -4.31
N GLY A 401 -18.56 -20.89 -4.02
CA GLY A 401 -18.81 -19.83 -5.00
C GLY A 401 -17.52 -19.20 -5.51
N TRP A 402 -17.47 -17.87 -5.61
CA TRP A 402 -16.33 -17.10 -6.15
C TRP A 402 -15.12 -16.95 -5.20
N ALA A 403 -15.17 -17.60 -4.03
CA ALA A 403 -14.17 -17.51 -2.99
C ALA A 403 -12.82 -18.11 -3.39
N ASN A 404 -11.75 -17.36 -3.11
CA ASN A 404 -10.36 -17.83 -3.15
C ASN A 404 -9.50 -17.09 -2.09
N SER A 405 -8.27 -17.56 -1.86
CA SER A 405 -7.38 -16.97 -0.85
C SER A 405 -7.16 -15.46 -1.02
N ALA A 406 -7.08 -14.99 -2.27
CA ALA A 406 -6.85 -13.59 -2.56
C ALA A 406 -8.09 -12.72 -2.27
N SER A 407 -9.29 -13.21 -2.58
CA SER A 407 -10.55 -12.54 -2.26
C SER A 407 -10.79 -12.48 -0.74
N ILE A 408 -10.33 -13.47 0.03
CA ILE A 408 -10.37 -13.45 1.51
C ILE A 408 -9.58 -12.27 2.07
N ASP A 409 -8.41 -11.98 1.50
CA ASP A 409 -7.64 -10.81 1.89
C ASP A 409 -8.37 -9.49 1.59
N ILE A 410 -9.24 -9.44 0.57
CA ILE A 410 -10.06 -8.25 0.25
C ILE A 410 -11.07 -7.99 1.36
N VAL A 411 -11.71 -9.03 1.91
CA VAL A 411 -12.66 -8.87 3.03
C VAL A 411 -11.94 -8.28 4.25
N TYR A 412 -10.75 -8.80 4.56
CA TYR A 412 -9.88 -8.23 5.60
C TYR A 412 -9.58 -6.75 5.32
N ASP A 413 -9.17 -6.42 4.11
CA ASP A 413 -8.79 -5.05 3.72
C ASP A 413 -10.03 -4.09 3.74
N VAL A 414 -11.23 -4.54 3.34
CA VAL A 414 -12.48 -3.75 3.43
C VAL A 414 -12.90 -3.51 4.88
N LEU A 415 -12.91 -4.54 5.73
CA LEU A 415 -13.23 -4.38 7.15
C LEU A 415 -12.24 -3.45 7.84
N HIS A 416 -10.96 -3.58 7.50
CA HIS A 416 -9.91 -2.72 8.02
C HIS A 416 -10.07 -1.27 7.57
N MET A 417 -10.36 -1.04 6.28
CA MET A 417 -10.69 0.28 5.73
C MET A 417 -11.83 0.92 6.53
N MET A 418 -12.88 0.17 6.81
CA MET A 418 -14.05 0.64 7.54
C MET A 418 -13.84 0.74 9.06
N GLY A 419 -12.64 0.42 9.58
CA GLY A 419 -12.35 0.41 11.01
C GLY A 419 -13.15 -0.64 11.79
N ARG A 420 -13.56 -1.71 11.12
CA ARG A 420 -14.42 -2.79 11.63
C ARG A 420 -13.69 -4.13 11.71
N ASP A 421 -12.45 -4.08 12.17
CA ASP A 421 -11.68 -5.30 12.50
C ASP A 421 -12.30 -6.13 13.64
N ASP A 422 -13.28 -5.57 14.35
CA ASP A 422 -14.10 -6.25 15.36
C ASP A 422 -15.03 -7.32 14.77
N ILE A 423 -15.35 -7.26 13.48
CA ILE A 423 -16.24 -8.23 12.83
C ILE A 423 -15.47 -9.53 12.54
N PRO A 424 -15.85 -10.67 13.17
CA PRO A 424 -15.33 -11.98 12.79
C PRO A 424 -15.86 -12.40 11.43
N PHE A 425 -15.05 -13.13 10.68
CA PHE A 425 -15.53 -13.83 9.50
C PHE A 425 -14.92 -15.21 9.35
N GLY A 426 -15.69 -16.13 8.76
CA GLY A 426 -15.34 -17.54 8.66
C GLY A 426 -15.53 -18.10 7.26
N LEU A 427 -14.61 -18.97 6.85
CA LEU A 427 -14.64 -19.68 5.57
C LEU A 427 -15.45 -20.96 5.70
N GLY A 428 -16.47 -21.10 4.86
CA GLY A 428 -17.31 -22.27 4.72
C GLY A 428 -16.65 -23.38 3.91
N ASN A 429 -17.40 -24.46 3.69
CA ASN A 429 -16.92 -25.57 2.89
C ASN A 429 -16.75 -25.15 1.43
N THR A 430 -15.67 -25.63 0.79
CA THR A 430 -15.44 -25.45 -0.64
C THR A 430 -16.27 -26.39 -1.51
N ASN A 431 -16.91 -27.39 -0.90
CA ASN A 431 -17.75 -28.37 -1.57
C ASN A 431 -19.24 -28.13 -1.27
N ALA A 432 -20.07 -28.32 -2.29
CA ALA A 432 -21.52 -28.41 -2.14
C ALA A 432 -21.93 -29.57 -1.22
N LEU A 433 -23.08 -29.42 -0.57
CA LEU A 433 -23.63 -30.38 0.38
C LEU A 433 -23.80 -31.78 -0.25
N GLY A 434 -23.35 -32.81 0.47
CA GLY A 434 -23.49 -34.21 0.04
C GLY A 434 -22.45 -34.71 -0.97
N ASN A 435 -21.40 -33.93 -1.27
CA ASN A 435 -20.33 -34.35 -2.18
C ASN A 435 -18.99 -34.59 -1.43
N PRO A 436 -18.57 -35.86 -1.26
CA PRO A 436 -17.39 -36.23 -0.47
C PRO A 436 -16.05 -36.15 -1.25
N ILE A 437 -16.08 -35.89 -2.56
CA ILE A 437 -14.87 -35.88 -3.40
C ILE A 437 -14.19 -34.51 -3.33
N LEU A 438 -12.84 -34.48 -3.28
CA LEU A 438 -12.00 -33.32 -3.61
C LEU A 438 -12.24 -32.96 -5.09
N GLY A 439 -13.37 -32.31 -5.37
CA GLY A 439 -13.88 -32.09 -6.71
C GLY A 439 -15.27 -31.46 -6.66
N CYS A 440 -15.34 -30.20 -7.07
CA CYS A 440 -16.55 -29.41 -7.02
C CYS A 440 -17.48 -29.79 -8.17
N LYS A 441 -18.50 -30.62 -7.89
CA LYS A 441 -19.42 -31.14 -8.92
C LYS A 441 -20.05 -30.02 -9.77
N ASN A 442 -20.25 -28.81 -9.23
CA ASN A 442 -20.90 -27.68 -9.92
C ASN A 442 -20.06 -26.39 -10.04
N SER A 443 -18.90 -26.27 -9.35
CA SER A 443 -18.12 -25.02 -9.40
C SER A 443 -17.41 -24.79 -10.74
N TYR A 444 -17.33 -25.81 -11.60
CA TYR A 444 -16.85 -25.66 -12.98
C TYR A 444 -17.71 -24.68 -13.79
N ALA A 445 -18.94 -24.41 -13.34
CA ALA A 445 -19.80 -23.40 -13.93
C ALA A 445 -19.30 -21.97 -13.67
N ILE A 446 -18.42 -21.74 -12.70
CA ILE A 446 -17.80 -20.44 -12.50
C ILE A 446 -16.73 -20.24 -13.59
N PRO A 447 -16.74 -19.13 -14.35
CA PRO A 447 -15.79 -18.91 -15.43
C PRO A 447 -14.32 -18.99 -14.99
N HIS A 448 -13.52 -19.82 -15.67
CA HIS A 448 -12.09 -19.97 -15.41
C HIS A 448 -11.22 -19.31 -16.50
N GLY A 449 -10.18 -18.61 -16.07
CA GLY A 449 -9.12 -18.02 -16.91
C GLY A 449 -7.82 -18.81 -16.81
N SER A 450 -6.72 -18.26 -17.37
CA SER A 450 -5.42 -18.95 -17.39
C SER A 450 -4.76 -19.13 -16.01
N GLY A 451 -5.35 -18.60 -14.93
CA GLY A 451 -4.78 -18.66 -13.57
C GLY A 451 -5.78 -18.83 -12.41
N GLY A 452 -7.08 -18.95 -12.66
CA GLY A 452 -8.10 -18.91 -11.60
C GLY A 452 -9.51 -18.62 -12.11
N PHE A 453 -10.41 -18.15 -11.23
CA PHE A 453 -11.73 -17.65 -11.63
C PHE A 453 -11.57 -16.28 -12.30
N VAL A 454 -12.06 -16.12 -13.53
CA VAL A 454 -11.93 -14.90 -14.36
C VAL A 454 -12.38 -13.66 -13.59
N ASP A 455 -13.47 -13.80 -12.84
CA ASP A 455 -14.15 -12.71 -12.16
C ASP A 455 -13.46 -12.36 -10.83
N SER A 456 -13.01 -13.36 -10.07
CA SER A 456 -12.27 -13.14 -8.82
C SER A 456 -10.86 -12.60 -9.08
N ASP A 457 -10.21 -13.01 -10.18
CA ASP A 457 -8.90 -12.48 -10.60
C ASP A 457 -8.99 -11.00 -11.00
N THR A 458 -10.16 -10.58 -11.49
CA THR A 458 -10.44 -9.18 -11.85
C THR A 458 -10.45 -8.27 -10.62
N LEU A 459 -10.86 -8.78 -9.45
CA LEU A 459 -10.80 -8.06 -8.17
C LEU A 459 -9.39 -7.96 -7.59
N TYR A 460 -8.48 -8.88 -7.94
CA TYR A 460 -7.11 -8.91 -7.41
C TYR A 460 -6.30 -7.63 -7.72
N GLY A 461 -6.52 -7.05 -8.90
CA GLY A 461 -5.87 -5.79 -9.29
C GLY A 461 -6.39 -4.59 -8.51
N LEU A 462 -7.70 -4.55 -8.25
CA LEU A 462 -8.39 -3.46 -7.54
C LEU A 462 -8.22 -3.51 -6.02
N ALA A 463 -8.08 -4.69 -5.42
CA ALA A 463 -7.78 -4.87 -3.99
C ALA A 463 -6.55 -4.08 -3.54
N ARG A 464 -5.61 -3.80 -4.46
CA ARG A 464 -4.41 -2.98 -4.22
C ARG A 464 -4.71 -1.52 -3.90
N SER A 465 -5.94 -1.06 -4.16
CA SER A 465 -6.42 0.28 -3.81
C SER A 465 -6.99 0.38 -2.39
N LEU A 466 -7.16 -0.75 -1.69
CA LEU A 466 -7.62 -0.81 -0.32
C LEU A 466 -6.45 -0.75 0.67
N PRO A 467 -6.63 -0.16 1.87
CA PRO A 467 -5.64 -0.26 2.94
C PRO A 467 -5.47 -1.71 3.36
N ARG A 468 -4.22 -2.16 3.41
CA ARG A 468 -3.89 -3.53 3.76
C ARG A 468 -4.15 -3.80 5.25
N SER A 469 -5.00 -4.77 5.53
CA SER A 469 -5.24 -5.30 6.87
C SER A 469 -3.99 -6.03 7.43
N PRO A 470 -3.76 -5.97 8.75
CA PRO A 470 -2.75 -6.79 9.42
C PRO A 470 -3.19 -8.27 9.53
N ARG A 471 -4.49 -8.56 9.41
CA ARG A 471 -5.03 -9.93 9.29
C ARG A 471 -4.85 -10.42 7.86
N ARG A 472 -4.47 -11.68 7.69
CA ARG A 472 -4.24 -12.35 6.40
C ARG A 472 -4.82 -13.75 6.38
N TYR A 473 -5.23 -14.20 5.19
CA TYR A 473 -5.52 -15.60 4.97
C TYR A 473 -4.28 -16.45 5.24
N MET A 474 -4.44 -17.44 6.12
CA MET A 474 -3.42 -18.43 6.43
C MET A 474 -4.09 -19.80 6.35
N SER A 475 -3.55 -20.68 5.50
CA SER A 475 -3.93 -22.10 5.50
C SER A 475 -3.51 -22.76 6.81
N GLU A 476 -3.91 -24.02 7.02
CA GLU A 476 -3.53 -24.78 8.22
C GLU A 476 -2.03 -24.64 8.55
N ASN A 477 -1.75 -24.18 9.75
CA ASN A 477 -0.41 -24.05 10.31
C ASN A 477 -0.42 -24.74 11.68
N LEU A 478 0.34 -25.84 11.79
CA LEU A 478 0.40 -26.67 13.00
C LEU A 478 1.07 -25.95 14.17
N ASP A 479 1.91 -24.95 13.91
CA ASP A 479 2.68 -24.24 14.94
C ASP A 479 1.91 -23.06 15.56
N HIS A 480 0.92 -22.51 14.86
CA HIS A 480 0.13 -21.34 15.28
C HIS A 480 -1.36 -21.47 14.89
N PRO A 481 -2.09 -22.44 15.46
CA PRO A 481 -3.49 -22.73 15.11
C PRO A 481 -4.45 -21.54 15.36
N GLU A 482 -4.09 -20.60 16.23
CA GLU A 482 -4.82 -19.37 16.48
C GLU A 482 -4.81 -18.37 15.31
N ARG A 483 -3.87 -18.51 14.38
CA ARG A 483 -3.74 -17.66 13.19
C ARG A 483 -4.43 -18.23 11.94
N ARG A 484 -5.03 -19.43 12.04
CA ARG A 484 -5.73 -20.08 10.93
C ARG A 484 -6.99 -19.30 10.54
N GLN A 485 -7.38 -19.37 9.27
CA GLN A 485 -8.68 -18.88 8.83
C GLN A 485 -9.80 -19.60 9.62
N PRO A 486 -10.67 -18.87 10.37
CA PRO A 486 -11.78 -19.49 11.09
C PRO A 486 -12.77 -20.17 10.14
N HIS A 487 -13.42 -21.25 10.58
CA HIS A 487 -14.53 -21.83 9.82
C HIS A 487 -15.82 -21.03 10.02
N ALA A 488 -16.67 -20.99 8.99
CA ALA A 488 -17.98 -20.31 9.06
C ALA A 488 -18.83 -20.81 10.24
N TYR A 489 -18.83 -22.13 10.49
CA TYR A 489 -19.58 -22.72 11.61
C TYR A 489 -19.05 -22.31 12.99
N ASP A 490 -17.73 -22.19 13.14
CA ASP A 490 -17.11 -21.72 14.40
C ASP A 490 -17.52 -20.27 14.71
N VAL A 491 -17.53 -19.42 13.67
CA VAL A 491 -17.98 -18.02 13.78
C VAL A 491 -19.47 -17.96 14.12
N TRP A 492 -20.31 -18.76 13.47
CA TRP A 492 -21.73 -18.88 13.79
C TRP A 492 -21.97 -19.23 15.27
N GLN A 493 -21.33 -20.29 15.78
CA GLN A 493 -21.46 -20.71 17.18
C GLN A 493 -21.01 -19.60 18.15
N SER A 494 -19.95 -18.89 17.78
CA SER A 494 -19.42 -17.77 18.56
C SER A 494 -20.41 -16.61 18.65
N ILE A 495 -21.07 -16.23 17.55
CA ILE A 495 -22.11 -15.19 17.55
C ILE A 495 -23.34 -15.63 18.32
N ARG A 496 -23.82 -16.86 18.11
CA ARG A 496 -25.00 -17.40 18.81
C ARG A 496 -24.84 -17.33 20.33
N LYS A 497 -23.66 -17.68 20.85
CA LYS A 497 -23.33 -17.63 22.29
C LYS A 497 -23.31 -16.20 22.87
N GLN A 498 -23.14 -15.18 22.04
CA GLN A 498 -23.07 -13.78 22.46
C GLN A 498 -24.43 -13.07 22.44
N LEU A 499 -25.47 -13.72 21.91
CA LEU A 499 -26.80 -13.14 21.86
C LEU A 499 -27.38 -12.95 23.26
N GLY A 500 -27.98 -11.79 23.49
CA GLY A 500 -28.77 -11.53 24.68
C GLY A 500 -30.06 -12.35 24.72
N PRO A 501 -30.72 -12.46 25.89
CA PRO A 501 -32.00 -13.15 26.01
C PRO A 501 -33.04 -12.59 25.03
N GLY A 502 -33.56 -13.44 24.14
CA GLY A 502 -34.57 -13.05 23.14
C GLY A 502 -34.05 -12.27 21.93
N GLU A 503 -32.75 -11.97 21.86
CA GLU A 503 -32.12 -11.36 20.69
C GLU A 503 -32.18 -12.36 19.52
N LYS A 504 -32.57 -11.88 18.33
CA LYS A 504 -32.67 -12.68 17.11
C LYS A 504 -31.73 -12.15 16.03
N ILE A 505 -31.32 -13.03 15.13
CA ILE A 505 -30.42 -12.72 14.02
C ILE A 505 -31.20 -12.63 12.71
N THR A 506 -30.96 -11.59 11.93
CA THR A 506 -31.31 -11.55 10.52
C THR A 506 -30.12 -12.01 9.68
N VAL A 507 -30.35 -12.84 8.67
CA VAL A 507 -29.29 -13.32 7.78
C VAL A 507 -29.55 -12.83 6.36
N LEU A 508 -28.58 -12.16 5.75
CA LEU A 508 -28.55 -11.90 4.31
C LEU A 508 -27.60 -12.90 3.67
N THR A 509 -28.04 -13.63 2.65
CA THR A 509 -27.18 -14.53 1.88
C THR A 509 -27.19 -14.13 0.40
N SER A 510 -26.01 -13.97 -0.17
CA SER A 510 -25.78 -13.62 -1.58
C SER A 510 -24.95 -14.64 -2.33
N GLY A 511 -24.71 -15.80 -1.72
CA GLY A 511 -24.01 -16.93 -2.30
C GLY A 511 -24.83 -18.23 -2.29
N PRO A 512 -24.20 -19.37 -2.60
CA PRO A 512 -24.80 -20.69 -2.41
C PRO A 512 -25.26 -20.88 -0.96
N LEU A 513 -26.34 -21.64 -0.75
CA LEU A 513 -26.96 -21.79 0.57
C LEU A 513 -26.24 -22.82 1.48
N THR A 514 -25.01 -23.19 1.15
CA THR A 514 -24.25 -24.29 1.74
C THR A 514 -23.93 -24.05 3.21
N ASN A 515 -23.47 -22.84 3.56
CA ASN A 515 -23.21 -22.48 4.96
C ASN A 515 -24.48 -22.60 5.82
N LEU A 516 -25.61 -22.11 5.31
CA LEU A 516 -26.88 -22.12 6.03
C LEU A 516 -27.44 -23.53 6.19
N ALA A 517 -27.33 -24.37 5.17
CA ALA A 517 -27.69 -25.77 5.26
C ALA A 517 -26.82 -26.51 6.28
N ASN A 518 -25.50 -26.30 6.26
CA ASN A 518 -24.57 -26.90 7.23
C ASN A 518 -24.86 -26.45 8.67
N ILE A 519 -25.15 -25.16 8.88
CA ILE A 519 -25.57 -24.64 10.18
C ILE A 519 -26.87 -25.31 10.63
N SER A 520 -27.87 -25.40 9.76
CA SER A 520 -29.17 -26.02 10.08
C SER A 520 -29.06 -27.51 10.40
N LEU A 521 -28.12 -28.22 9.76
CA LEU A 521 -27.84 -29.63 10.03
C LEU A 521 -27.05 -29.86 11.32
N SER A 522 -26.16 -28.93 11.66
CA SER A 522 -25.19 -29.10 12.76
C SER A 522 -25.66 -28.48 14.07
N ASP A 523 -26.56 -27.50 14.02
CA ASP A 523 -27.10 -26.75 15.16
C ASP A 523 -28.62 -26.78 15.17
N MET A 524 -29.19 -27.68 15.97
CA MET A 524 -30.64 -27.89 16.08
C MET A 524 -31.40 -26.66 16.60
N ASP A 525 -30.74 -25.74 17.32
CA ASP A 525 -31.41 -24.54 17.83
C ASP A 525 -31.24 -23.33 16.90
N ALA A 526 -30.52 -23.47 15.77
CA ALA A 526 -30.26 -22.35 14.87
C ALA A 526 -31.56 -21.67 14.39
N SER A 527 -32.58 -22.46 14.04
CA SER A 527 -33.89 -21.93 13.64
C SER A 527 -34.59 -21.12 14.73
N SER A 528 -34.28 -21.39 16.01
CA SER A 528 -34.91 -20.68 17.13
C SER A 528 -34.35 -19.27 17.31
N VAL A 529 -33.10 -19.00 16.91
CA VAL A 529 -32.44 -17.69 17.08
C VAL A 529 -32.48 -16.84 15.81
N ILE A 530 -32.76 -17.44 14.66
CA ILE A 530 -32.85 -16.70 13.39
C ILE A 530 -34.27 -16.13 13.24
N GLU A 531 -34.35 -14.81 13.07
CA GLU A 531 -35.61 -14.10 12.84
C GLU A 531 -36.11 -14.31 11.41
N ARG A 532 -35.23 -14.07 10.43
CA ARG A 532 -35.54 -14.07 9.01
C ARG A 532 -34.30 -14.20 8.14
N PHE A 533 -34.50 -14.67 6.91
CA PHE A 533 -33.51 -14.70 5.85
C PHE A 533 -33.88 -13.79 4.69
N TYR A 534 -32.90 -13.10 4.14
CA TYR A 534 -32.95 -12.52 2.80
C TYR A 534 -32.03 -13.35 1.90
N VAL A 535 -32.59 -13.97 0.87
CA VAL A 535 -31.84 -14.82 -0.06
C VAL A 535 -31.77 -14.12 -1.41
N VAL A 536 -30.57 -13.72 -1.82
CA VAL A 536 -30.30 -13.18 -3.14
C VAL A 536 -29.95 -14.32 -4.07
N GLY A 537 -30.85 -14.60 -5.00
CA GLY A 537 -30.68 -15.70 -5.93
C GLY A 537 -32.01 -16.37 -6.27
N GLY A 538 -31.91 -17.41 -7.08
CA GLY A 538 -33.07 -18.11 -7.62
C GLY A 538 -33.69 -17.43 -8.83
N HIS A 539 -34.32 -18.25 -9.66
CA HIS A 539 -35.02 -17.79 -10.85
C HIS A 539 -36.42 -18.41 -10.90
N ILE A 540 -37.44 -17.56 -10.82
CA ILE A 540 -38.84 -17.95 -10.99
C ILE A 540 -39.24 -17.51 -12.39
N ARG A 541 -39.57 -18.49 -13.25
CA ARG A 541 -39.98 -18.22 -14.63
C ARG A 541 -41.41 -17.75 -14.68
N GLU A 542 -41.63 -16.59 -15.30
CA GLU A 542 -42.97 -16.05 -15.56
C GLU A 542 -43.39 -16.27 -17.01
N SER A 543 -42.42 -16.34 -17.92
CA SER A 543 -42.60 -16.60 -19.34
C SER A 543 -41.66 -17.68 -19.86
N ASP A 544 -41.99 -18.26 -21.02
CA ASP A 544 -41.16 -19.32 -21.60
C ASP A 544 -39.81 -18.82 -22.15
N HIS A 545 -39.70 -17.51 -22.40
CA HIS A 545 -38.51 -16.87 -22.97
C HIS A 545 -37.48 -16.47 -21.91
N GLU A 546 -37.89 -16.37 -20.64
CA GLU A 546 -36.99 -16.10 -19.54
C GLU A 546 -36.07 -17.28 -19.24
N LYS A 547 -34.79 -16.94 -19.07
CA LYS A 547 -33.73 -17.87 -18.73
C LYS A 547 -33.07 -17.47 -17.43
N GLY A 548 -32.58 -18.47 -16.73
CA GLY A 548 -31.62 -18.34 -15.63
C GLY A 548 -30.31 -17.68 -16.07
N ASN A 549 -29.37 -17.51 -15.14
CA ASN A 549 -28.07 -16.87 -15.40
C ASN A 549 -26.89 -17.84 -15.46
N VAL A 550 -27.07 -19.17 -15.37
CA VAL A 550 -25.97 -20.16 -15.47
C VAL A 550 -25.47 -20.30 -16.92
N PHE A 551 -24.82 -19.27 -17.45
CA PHE A 551 -24.47 -19.14 -18.87
C PHE A 551 -23.35 -20.09 -19.33
N THR A 552 -22.53 -20.59 -18.41
CA THR A 552 -21.45 -21.56 -18.67
C THR A 552 -21.94 -23.00 -18.83
N VAL A 553 -23.19 -23.26 -18.46
CA VAL A 553 -23.85 -24.57 -18.57
C VAL A 553 -25.11 -24.42 -19.43
N PRO A 554 -24.98 -24.32 -20.78
CA PRO A 554 -26.11 -23.99 -21.66
C PRO A 554 -27.28 -24.98 -21.60
N SER A 555 -27.04 -26.20 -21.12
CA SER A 555 -28.06 -27.23 -20.85
C SER A 555 -29.03 -26.81 -19.74
N ASN A 556 -28.59 -25.98 -18.78
CA ASN A 556 -29.42 -25.46 -17.70
C ASN A 556 -29.89 -24.03 -17.98
N ARG A 557 -31.15 -23.92 -18.43
CA ARG A 557 -31.77 -22.62 -18.72
C ARG A 557 -32.66 -22.11 -17.58
N TYR A 558 -32.74 -22.84 -16.48
CA TYR A 558 -33.79 -22.66 -15.48
C TYR A 558 -33.27 -22.17 -14.14
N ALA A 559 -32.01 -22.49 -13.81
CA ALA A 559 -31.43 -22.15 -12.52
C ALA A 559 -30.75 -20.78 -12.51
N GLU A 560 -30.66 -20.23 -11.31
CA GLU A 560 -29.74 -19.14 -11.01
C GLU A 560 -28.46 -19.72 -10.39
N PHE A 561 -27.31 -19.09 -10.59
CA PHE A 561 -25.98 -19.56 -10.16
C PHE A 561 -25.93 -20.05 -8.72
N ASN A 562 -26.36 -19.27 -7.74
CA ASN A 562 -26.29 -19.66 -6.33
C ASN A 562 -27.10 -20.93 -6.05
N MET A 563 -28.26 -21.07 -6.69
CA MET A 563 -29.08 -22.29 -6.58
C MET A 563 -28.47 -23.48 -7.33
N PHE A 564 -27.77 -23.24 -8.45
CA PHE A 564 -27.11 -24.26 -9.23
C PHE A 564 -25.83 -24.79 -8.56
N LEU A 565 -25.07 -23.93 -7.88
CA LEU A 565 -23.81 -24.27 -7.24
C LEU A 565 -24.01 -25.26 -6.08
N ASP A 566 -25.12 -25.14 -5.33
CA ASP A 566 -25.54 -26.14 -4.35
C ASP A 566 -27.07 -26.32 -4.30
N PRO A 567 -27.62 -27.12 -5.24
CA PRO A 567 -29.06 -27.35 -5.35
C PRO A 567 -29.63 -28.04 -4.11
N LEU A 568 -28.85 -28.90 -3.46
CA LEU A 568 -29.29 -29.64 -2.29
C LEU A 568 -29.40 -28.72 -1.07
N ALA A 569 -28.41 -27.85 -0.85
CA ALA A 569 -28.48 -26.83 0.18
C ALA A 569 -29.63 -25.84 -0.11
N ALA A 570 -29.79 -25.43 -1.36
CA ALA A 570 -30.89 -24.56 -1.77
C ALA A 570 -32.25 -25.19 -1.48
N LYS A 571 -32.42 -26.47 -1.82
CA LYS A 571 -33.62 -27.25 -1.48
C LYS A 571 -33.86 -27.31 0.02
N MET A 572 -32.83 -27.62 0.79
CA MET A 572 -32.93 -27.74 2.25
C MET A 572 -33.35 -26.44 2.92
N VAL A 573 -32.76 -25.31 2.52
CA VAL A 573 -33.02 -24.01 3.14
C VAL A 573 -34.34 -23.43 2.66
N LEU A 574 -34.58 -23.37 1.35
CA LEU A 574 -35.78 -22.74 0.80
C LEU A 574 -37.06 -23.57 0.98
N GLU A 575 -36.96 -24.89 1.16
CA GLU A 575 -38.10 -25.73 1.56
C GLU A 575 -38.19 -25.89 3.09
N SER A 576 -37.47 -25.10 3.89
CA SER A 576 -37.59 -25.10 5.36
C SER A 576 -38.79 -24.28 5.85
N SER A 577 -39.05 -24.32 7.16
CA SER A 577 -40.10 -23.51 7.82
C SER A 577 -39.62 -22.12 8.25
N LEU A 578 -38.45 -21.67 7.80
CA LEU A 578 -37.85 -20.38 8.15
C LEU A 578 -38.59 -19.22 7.45
N ASP A 579 -38.60 -18.04 8.07
CA ASP A 579 -39.13 -16.83 7.41
C ASP A 579 -38.13 -16.32 6.37
N ILE A 580 -38.39 -16.63 5.09
CA ILE A 580 -37.49 -16.34 3.98
C ILE A 580 -38.13 -15.32 3.04
N THR A 581 -37.35 -14.28 2.74
CA THR A 581 -37.60 -13.36 1.63
C THR A 581 -36.61 -13.64 0.51
N LEU A 582 -37.12 -14.16 -0.61
CA LEU A 582 -36.36 -14.40 -1.82
C LEU A 582 -36.29 -13.11 -2.65
N ILE A 583 -35.09 -12.78 -3.11
CA ILE A 583 -34.78 -11.67 -4.02
C ILE A 583 -34.33 -12.30 -5.34
N PRO A 584 -35.28 -12.72 -6.19
CA PRO A 584 -35.00 -13.49 -7.39
C PRO A 584 -34.38 -12.68 -8.54
N LEU A 585 -33.82 -13.40 -9.52
CA LEU A 585 -33.11 -12.84 -10.66
C LEU A 585 -33.93 -11.85 -11.51
N ASN A 586 -35.25 -12.01 -11.60
CA ASN A 586 -36.13 -11.10 -12.34
C ASN A 586 -36.13 -9.68 -11.75
N VAL A 587 -36.15 -9.52 -10.43
CA VAL A 587 -36.06 -8.18 -9.81
C VAL A 587 -34.62 -7.67 -9.78
N GLN A 588 -33.62 -8.55 -9.58
CA GLN A 588 -32.20 -8.18 -9.65
C GLN A 588 -31.85 -7.54 -11.01
N ARG A 589 -32.35 -8.10 -12.12
CA ARG A 589 -32.14 -7.57 -13.47
C ARG A 589 -32.71 -6.15 -13.67
N LYS A 590 -33.72 -5.74 -12.90
CA LYS A 590 -34.30 -4.38 -12.99
C LYS A 590 -33.34 -3.30 -12.48
N VAL A 591 -32.36 -3.67 -11.66
CA VAL A 591 -31.39 -2.73 -11.07
C VAL A 591 -29.95 -2.95 -11.55
N ALA A 592 -29.74 -3.82 -12.53
CA ALA A 592 -28.41 -4.19 -13.04
C ALA A 592 -27.85 -3.26 -14.15
N SER A 593 -28.11 -1.95 -14.10
CA SER A 593 -27.53 -0.97 -15.05
C SER A 593 -26.24 -0.35 -14.52
N PHE A 594 -25.14 -0.52 -15.26
CA PHE A 594 -23.87 0.16 -15.00
C PHE A 594 -24.03 1.69 -15.09
N GLU A 595 -24.71 2.15 -16.14
CA GLU A 595 -24.89 3.57 -16.44
C GLU A 595 -25.64 4.28 -15.33
N ASP A 596 -26.73 3.69 -14.83
CA ASP A 596 -27.55 4.30 -13.78
C ASP A 596 -26.82 4.35 -12.43
N VAL A 597 -26.06 3.31 -12.07
CA VAL A 597 -25.23 3.29 -10.84
C VAL A 597 -24.14 4.36 -10.91
N LEU A 598 -23.40 4.42 -12.03
CA LEU A 598 -22.33 5.39 -12.22
C LEU A 598 -22.88 6.81 -12.23
N ALA A 599 -23.98 7.07 -12.96
CA ALA A 599 -24.64 8.37 -12.99
C ALA A 599 -25.11 8.80 -11.60
N ALA A 600 -25.70 7.88 -10.81
CA ALA A 600 -26.15 8.19 -9.46
C ALA A 600 -24.99 8.56 -8.53
N LEU A 601 -23.83 7.89 -8.65
CA LEU A 601 -22.63 8.20 -7.89
C LEU A 601 -21.99 9.54 -8.31
N GLU A 602 -21.94 9.82 -9.61
CA GLU A 602 -21.34 11.04 -10.19
C GLU A 602 -22.15 12.30 -9.90
N GLN A 603 -23.48 12.18 -9.76
CA GLN A 603 -24.35 13.30 -9.41
C GLN A 603 -24.15 13.81 -7.97
N ARG A 604 -23.39 13.11 -7.12
CA ARG A 604 -23.15 13.52 -5.73
C ARG A 604 -21.96 14.47 -5.64
N THR A 605 -22.12 15.56 -4.88
CA THR A 605 -21.06 16.55 -4.67
C THR A 605 -19.98 16.09 -3.69
N GLN A 606 -20.25 15.04 -2.92
CA GLN A 606 -19.33 14.46 -1.94
C GLN A 606 -18.94 13.06 -2.38
N HIS A 607 -17.65 12.74 -2.26
CA HIS A 607 -17.12 11.41 -2.55
C HIS A 607 -16.26 10.93 -1.40
N THR A 608 -16.64 9.78 -0.84
CA THR A 608 -15.90 9.01 0.17
C THR A 608 -14.88 8.07 -0.50
N PRO A 609 -13.85 7.59 0.22
CA PRO A 609 -12.98 6.53 -0.27
C PRO A 609 -13.76 5.30 -0.76
N GLU A 610 -14.79 4.89 -0.02
CA GLU A 610 -15.68 3.79 -0.40
C GLU A 610 -16.40 4.05 -1.73
N SER A 611 -17.03 5.22 -1.89
CA SER A 611 -17.76 5.56 -3.12
C SER A 611 -16.84 5.63 -4.34
N ARG A 612 -15.58 6.07 -4.17
CA ARG A 612 -14.57 6.06 -5.25
C ARG A 612 -14.12 4.66 -5.58
N PHE A 613 -13.93 3.81 -4.57
CA PHE A 613 -13.62 2.40 -4.78
C PHE A 613 -14.74 1.70 -5.54
N VAL A 614 -15.99 1.86 -5.11
CA VAL A 614 -17.16 1.30 -5.78
C VAL A 614 -17.29 1.85 -7.20
N HIS A 615 -17.17 3.17 -7.42
CA HIS A 615 -17.19 3.76 -8.76
C HIS A 615 -16.13 3.15 -9.67
N GLY A 616 -14.87 3.05 -9.21
CA GLY A 616 -13.78 2.45 -9.97
C GLY A 616 -13.99 0.97 -10.29
N LEU A 617 -14.55 0.20 -9.35
CA LEU A 617 -14.93 -1.20 -9.55
C LEU A 617 -16.01 -1.33 -10.62
N ILE A 618 -17.12 -0.59 -10.49
CA ILE A 618 -18.25 -0.63 -11.43
C ILE A 618 -17.83 -0.18 -12.83
N LEU A 619 -17.02 0.88 -12.94
CA LEU A 619 -16.48 1.37 -14.21
C LEU A 619 -15.59 0.32 -14.90
N MET A 620 -14.74 -0.37 -14.14
CA MET A 620 -13.90 -1.43 -14.70
C MET A 620 -14.73 -2.61 -15.19
N LEU A 621 -15.74 -3.05 -14.42
CA LEU A 621 -16.64 -4.14 -14.82
C LEU A 621 -17.39 -3.80 -16.12
N GLN A 622 -17.90 -2.57 -16.26
CA GLN A 622 -18.53 -2.07 -17.49
C GLN A 622 -17.56 -2.11 -18.68
N GLU A 623 -16.33 -1.64 -18.48
CA GLU A 623 -15.34 -1.60 -19.54
C GLU A 623 -14.87 -2.99 -19.98
N LEU A 624 -14.78 -3.94 -19.04
CA LEU A 624 -14.53 -5.36 -19.33
C LEU A 624 -15.67 -5.97 -20.14
N GLN A 625 -16.92 -5.76 -19.72
CA GLN A 625 -18.10 -6.24 -20.43
C GLN A 625 -18.14 -5.75 -21.88
N ARG A 626 -17.79 -4.48 -22.11
CA ARG A 626 -17.79 -3.86 -23.44
C ARG A 626 -16.64 -4.32 -24.32
N LYS A 627 -15.44 -4.51 -23.76
CA LYS A 627 -14.22 -4.79 -24.52
C LYS A 627 -13.91 -6.26 -24.71
N GLN A 628 -14.37 -7.14 -23.82
CA GLN A 628 -13.93 -8.52 -23.74
C GLN A 628 -15.12 -9.48 -23.75
N LYS A 629 -15.17 -10.36 -24.76
CA LYS A 629 -16.26 -11.34 -24.93
C LYS A 629 -16.43 -12.28 -23.72
N LEU A 630 -15.34 -12.58 -23.01
CA LEU A 630 -15.34 -13.44 -21.81
C LEU A 630 -16.05 -12.81 -20.61
N TYR A 631 -16.29 -11.49 -20.63
CA TYR A 631 -16.85 -10.71 -19.52
C TYR A 631 -18.27 -10.19 -19.80
N HIS A 632 -18.98 -10.79 -20.76
CA HIS A 632 -20.32 -10.30 -21.15
C HIS A 632 -21.35 -10.35 -20.00
N HIS A 633 -21.11 -11.16 -18.97
CA HIS A 633 -21.98 -11.41 -17.83
C HIS A 633 -21.76 -10.51 -16.61
N MET A 634 -20.87 -9.50 -16.67
CA MET A 634 -20.50 -8.70 -15.49
C MET A 634 -21.68 -7.96 -14.82
N ASP A 635 -22.78 -7.74 -15.52
CA ASP A 635 -23.99 -7.10 -15.02
C ASP A 635 -24.68 -7.89 -13.91
N ILE A 636 -24.50 -9.22 -13.84
CA ILE A 636 -25.11 -10.05 -12.80
C ILE A 636 -24.74 -9.58 -11.38
N PHE A 637 -23.51 -9.11 -11.21
CA PHE A 637 -22.98 -8.68 -9.91
C PHE A 637 -23.61 -7.37 -9.41
N LEU A 638 -24.20 -6.55 -10.29
CA LEU A 638 -24.93 -5.35 -9.86
C LEU A 638 -26.26 -5.73 -9.21
N GLY A 639 -26.90 -6.76 -9.74
CA GLY A 639 -28.17 -7.28 -9.23
C GLY A 639 -28.06 -7.79 -7.79
N GLU A 640 -26.90 -8.32 -7.41
CA GLU A 640 -26.65 -8.87 -6.07
C GLU A 640 -26.70 -7.80 -4.97
N VAL A 641 -26.28 -6.57 -5.29
CA VAL A 641 -26.27 -5.41 -4.37
C VAL A 641 -27.68 -5.09 -3.86
N LEU A 642 -28.72 -5.44 -4.62
CA LEU A 642 -30.11 -5.27 -4.21
C LEU A 642 -30.42 -5.92 -2.88
N GLY A 643 -29.80 -7.06 -2.56
CA GLY A 643 -30.04 -7.77 -1.30
C GLY A 643 -29.78 -6.91 -0.07
N ALA A 644 -28.62 -6.26 -0.05
CA ALA A 644 -28.22 -5.39 1.05
C ALA A 644 -29.09 -4.14 1.12
N VAL A 645 -29.36 -3.48 -0.02
CA VAL A 645 -30.19 -2.27 -0.05
C VAL A 645 -31.62 -2.55 0.38
N TYR A 646 -32.23 -3.61 -0.14
CA TYR A 646 -33.60 -4.01 0.21
C TYR A 646 -33.73 -4.46 1.67
N MET A 647 -32.74 -5.16 2.23
CA MET A 647 -32.79 -5.54 3.65
C MET A 647 -32.82 -4.31 4.58
N VAL A 648 -32.07 -3.26 4.24
CA VAL A 648 -31.94 -2.06 5.10
C VAL A 648 -33.09 -1.07 4.85
N GLN A 649 -33.41 -0.81 3.59
CA GLN A 649 -34.29 0.29 3.17
C GLN A 649 -35.48 -0.19 2.31
N GLY A 650 -35.80 -1.50 2.35
CA GLY A 650 -36.76 -2.11 1.45
C GLY A 650 -38.14 -1.46 1.45
N SER A 651 -38.63 -0.94 2.59
CA SER A 651 -39.92 -0.23 2.66
C SER A 651 -39.94 1.08 1.86
N GLU A 652 -38.79 1.71 1.67
CA GLU A 652 -38.65 2.97 0.93
C GLU A 652 -38.54 2.72 -0.58
N LEU A 653 -38.26 1.48 -1.00
CA LEU A 653 -38.16 1.09 -2.40
C LEU A 653 -39.53 0.80 -3.06
N GLU A 654 -40.64 1.06 -2.36
CA GLU A 654 -42.01 0.78 -2.83
C GLU A 654 -42.19 -0.66 -3.36
N PRO A 655 -41.84 -1.70 -2.59
CA PRO A 655 -41.68 -3.03 -3.13
C PRO A 655 -43.02 -3.75 -3.30
N SER A 656 -43.11 -4.55 -4.37
CA SER A 656 -44.16 -5.55 -4.55
C SER A 656 -43.64 -6.91 -4.08
N VAL A 657 -44.28 -7.48 -3.06
CA VAL A 657 -43.91 -8.78 -2.49
C VAL A 657 -45.10 -9.75 -2.56
N GLU A 658 -44.87 -10.91 -3.16
CA GLU A 658 -45.86 -11.98 -3.25
C GLU A 658 -45.47 -13.17 -2.38
N ILE A 659 -46.45 -13.86 -1.80
CA ILE A 659 -46.20 -15.09 -1.05
C ILE A 659 -46.50 -16.29 -1.95
N LYS A 660 -45.50 -17.10 -2.30
CA LYS A 660 -45.71 -18.31 -3.12
C LYS A 660 -45.11 -19.58 -2.50
N PRO A 661 -45.79 -20.72 -2.69
CA PRO A 661 -45.24 -22.04 -2.40
C PRO A 661 -44.17 -22.42 -3.43
N VAL A 662 -42.93 -22.61 -3.02
CA VAL A 662 -41.82 -22.97 -3.94
C VAL A 662 -41.17 -24.29 -3.59
N SER A 663 -40.69 -25.00 -4.60
CA SER A 663 -39.86 -26.20 -4.46
C SER A 663 -38.64 -26.13 -5.36
N ILE A 664 -37.57 -26.80 -4.97
CA ILE A 664 -36.29 -26.77 -5.67
C ILE A 664 -36.00 -28.17 -6.21
N ILE A 665 -35.58 -28.20 -7.48
CA ILE A 665 -35.07 -29.41 -8.13
C ILE A 665 -33.59 -29.56 -7.74
N ALA A 666 -33.24 -30.72 -7.16
CA ALA A 666 -31.88 -31.06 -6.77
C ALA A 666 -31.63 -32.55 -6.97
N ASN A 667 -30.38 -32.94 -7.24
CA ASN A 667 -29.95 -34.33 -7.48
C ASN A 667 -30.71 -35.01 -8.64
N THR A 668 -30.96 -34.28 -9.71
CA THR A 668 -31.63 -34.79 -10.91
C THR A 668 -30.67 -34.85 -12.10
N THR A 669 -30.68 -33.82 -12.95
CA THR A 669 -29.80 -33.66 -14.10
C THR A 669 -29.19 -32.27 -14.05
N GLU A 670 -27.98 -32.13 -14.59
CA GLU A 670 -27.30 -30.84 -14.73
C GLU A 670 -28.21 -29.78 -15.38
N GLY A 671 -29.07 -30.17 -16.34
CA GLY A 671 -29.96 -29.26 -17.04
C GLY A 671 -31.14 -28.70 -16.23
N THR A 672 -31.44 -29.24 -15.04
CA THR A 672 -32.60 -28.84 -14.22
C THR A 672 -32.27 -28.59 -12.76
N ASP A 673 -31.11 -29.02 -12.29
CA ASP A 673 -30.66 -28.79 -10.92
C ASP A 673 -30.60 -27.28 -10.60
N GLY A 674 -31.06 -26.91 -9.41
CA GLY A 674 -31.17 -25.51 -8.96
C GLY A 674 -32.44 -24.78 -9.45
N GLN A 675 -33.28 -25.41 -10.25
CA GLN A 675 -34.54 -24.82 -10.71
C GLN A 675 -35.53 -24.62 -9.56
N ILE A 676 -36.10 -23.42 -9.46
CA ILE A 676 -37.22 -23.11 -8.57
C ILE A 676 -38.55 -23.31 -9.31
N LEU A 677 -39.46 -24.07 -8.71
CA LEU A 677 -40.81 -24.33 -9.21
C LEU A 677 -41.85 -23.80 -8.22
N VAL A 678 -42.83 -23.04 -8.71
CA VAL A 678 -44.00 -22.64 -7.92
C VAL A 678 -45.03 -23.78 -7.93
N ARG A 679 -45.35 -24.37 -6.77
CA ARG A 679 -46.25 -25.54 -6.66
C ARG A 679 -47.64 -25.16 -6.17
N ARG A 680 -48.71 -25.71 -6.76
CA ARG A 680 -50.08 -25.32 -6.37
C ARG A 680 -50.52 -25.75 -4.97
N LYS A 681 -50.07 -26.90 -4.44
CA LYS A 681 -50.46 -27.42 -3.11
C LYS A 681 -49.40 -28.42 -2.61
N SER A 682 -48.49 -28.00 -1.71
CA SER A 682 -47.68 -28.86 -0.79
C SER A 682 -46.31 -28.28 -0.39
N ALA A 683 -45.93 -27.07 -0.83
CA ALA A 683 -44.62 -26.49 -0.53
C ALA A 683 -44.71 -25.31 0.45
N ASN A 684 -43.59 -25.05 1.16
CA ASN A 684 -43.48 -23.94 2.09
C ASN A 684 -43.58 -22.59 1.37
N LEU A 685 -44.23 -21.64 2.05
CA LEU A 685 -44.52 -20.32 1.51
C LEU A 685 -43.31 -19.39 1.72
N LEU A 686 -42.80 -18.81 0.64
CA LEU A 686 -41.76 -17.78 0.70
C LEU A 686 -42.32 -16.42 0.27
N LYS A 687 -41.80 -15.36 0.87
CA LYS A 687 -41.99 -13.98 0.40
C LYS A 687 -41.06 -13.77 -0.79
N ILE A 688 -41.58 -13.31 -1.92
CA ILE A 688 -40.82 -13.12 -3.16
C ILE A 688 -40.91 -11.67 -3.55
N LEU A 689 -39.77 -11.00 -3.63
CA LEU A 689 -39.67 -9.65 -4.16
C LEU A 689 -39.86 -9.68 -5.68
N TYR A 690 -40.88 -8.98 -6.17
CA TYR A 690 -41.29 -9.00 -7.56
C TYR A 690 -40.98 -7.69 -8.29
N ASP A 691 -41.15 -6.56 -7.59
CA ASP A 691 -40.94 -5.24 -8.14
C ASP A 691 -40.49 -4.23 -7.09
N LEU A 692 -39.89 -3.13 -7.55
CA LEU A 692 -39.46 -2.00 -6.74
C LEU A 692 -39.24 -0.75 -7.62
N ASN A 693 -39.04 0.40 -6.97
CA ASN A 693 -38.71 1.64 -7.65
C ASN A 693 -37.19 1.76 -7.91
N ASN A 694 -36.78 1.51 -9.16
CA ASN A 694 -35.35 1.48 -9.56
C ASN A 694 -34.64 2.83 -9.32
N GLY A 695 -35.31 3.95 -9.62
CA GLY A 695 -34.74 5.28 -9.45
C GLY A 695 -34.48 5.62 -7.98
N VAL A 696 -35.37 5.16 -7.10
CA VAL A 696 -35.21 5.27 -5.64
C VAL A 696 -34.05 4.39 -5.17
N TYR A 697 -33.96 3.14 -5.66
CA TYR A 697 -32.85 2.23 -5.38
C TYR A 697 -31.47 2.86 -5.68
N TYR A 698 -31.25 3.38 -6.90
CA TYR A 698 -29.96 3.96 -7.28
C TYR A 698 -29.59 5.17 -6.42
N ASN A 699 -30.59 5.99 -6.08
CA ASN A 699 -30.39 7.13 -5.22
C ASN A 699 -30.00 6.72 -3.79
N HIS A 700 -30.65 5.69 -3.23
CA HIS A 700 -30.31 5.15 -1.91
C HIS A 700 -28.91 4.58 -1.86
N LEU A 701 -28.54 3.75 -2.85
CA LEU A 701 -27.21 3.19 -2.97
C LEU A 701 -26.15 4.30 -3.01
N ALA A 702 -26.31 5.27 -3.92
CA ALA A 702 -25.36 6.38 -4.04
C ALA A 702 -25.30 7.24 -2.78
N ASN A 703 -26.45 7.54 -2.16
CA ASN A 703 -26.52 8.32 -0.92
C ASN A 703 -25.79 7.64 0.23
N SER A 704 -25.99 6.33 0.42
CA SER A 704 -25.31 5.57 1.48
C SER A 704 -23.80 5.54 1.25
N LEU A 705 -23.36 5.20 0.03
CA LEU A 705 -21.94 5.11 -0.30
C LEU A 705 -21.21 6.46 -0.16
N THR A 706 -21.84 7.56 -0.56
CA THR A 706 -21.27 8.91 -0.49
C THR A 706 -21.44 9.59 0.88
N ASN A 707 -22.16 8.98 1.82
CA ASN A 707 -22.40 9.54 3.15
C ASN A 707 -21.09 9.58 3.97
N ASN A 708 -20.62 10.78 4.29
CA ASN A 708 -19.39 10.97 5.05
C ASN A 708 -19.49 10.56 6.53
N LYS A 709 -20.69 10.46 7.12
CA LYS A 709 -20.88 10.17 8.55
C LYS A 709 -20.46 8.76 8.96
N GLN A 710 -20.42 7.84 8.01
CA GLN A 710 -20.05 6.43 8.20
C GLN A 710 -18.95 6.04 7.19
N SER A 711 -18.04 6.96 6.87
CA SER A 711 -16.96 6.72 5.91
C SER A 711 -15.70 6.18 6.58
N ALA A 712 -14.90 5.44 5.82
CA ALA A 712 -13.58 4.99 6.22
C ALA A 712 -12.72 6.19 6.55
N ILE A 713 -12.24 6.22 7.79
CA ILE A 713 -11.18 7.11 8.21
C ILE A 713 -10.12 6.19 8.77
N VAL A 714 -9.11 5.90 7.96
CA VAL A 714 -8.03 4.96 8.29
C VAL A 714 -7.45 5.31 9.66
N GLY A 715 -7.63 4.39 10.63
CA GLY A 715 -7.37 4.62 12.06
C GLY A 715 -5.89 4.60 12.43
N SER A 716 -5.55 5.17 13.59
CA SER A 716 -4.20 5.13 14.16
C SER A 716 -3.95 3.85 14.96
N PHE A 717 -2.68 3.47 15.03
CA PHE A 717 -2.21 2.25 15.71
C PHE A 717 -2.42 2.27 17.24
N GLU A 718 -2.61 3.43 17.89
CA GLU A 718 -2.89 3.49 19.34
C GLU A 718 -4.27 2.89 19.70
N GLU A 719 -5.27 3.00 18.83
CA GLU A 719 -6.56 2.31 19.03
C GLU A 719 -6.48 0.83 18.67
N GLN A 720 -5.72 0.46 17.66
CA GLN A 720 -5.45 -0.94 17.33
C GLN A 720 -4.65 -1.62 18.45
N LYS A 721 -3.66 -0.94 19.02
CA LYS A 721 -2.92 -1.34 20.21
C LYS A 721 -3.81 -1.40 21.43
N ALA A 722 -4.76 -0.49 21.65
CA ALA A 722 -5.73 -0.61 22.75
C ALA A 722 -6.67 -1.83 22.58
N ILE A 723 -6.97 -2.23 21.34
CA ILE A 723 -7.72 -3.47 21.03
C ILE A 723 -6.84 -4.71 21.20
N TRP A 724 -5.57 -4.68 20.77
CA TRP A 724 -4.59 -5.77 20.87
C TRP A 724 -4.02 -5.95 22.28
N SER A 725 -4.02 -4.89 23.09
CA SER A 725 -3.56 -4.89 24.49
C SER A 725 -4.68 -5.27 25.47
N ARG A 726 -5.93 -5.38 25.00
CA ARG A 726 -7.00 -6.02 25.78
C ARG A 726 -6.75 -7.52 25.75
N PRO A 727 -6.59 -8.19 26.90
CA PRO A 727 -6.63 -9.65 26.93
C PRO A 727 -7.97 -10.09 26.31
N GLN A 728 -7.96 -11.02 25.36
CA GLN A 728 -9.15 -11.78 24.96
C GLN A 728 -9.60 -12.66 26.15
N LYS A 729 -10.07 -12.05 27.23
CA LYS A 729 -10.84 -12.73 28.26
C LYS A 729 -12.30 -12.59 27.84
N GLN A 730 -12.81 -13.58 27.10
CA GLN A 730 -14.09 -14.28 27.37
C GLN A 730 -14.70 -15.08 26.21
N LEU A 731 -14.04 -15.22 25.05
CA LEU A 731 -14.64 -16.03 23.96
C LEU A 731 -13.99 -17.40 23.71
N MET A 732 -12.74 -17.60 24.14
CA MET A 732 -11.98 -18.83 23.84
C MET A 732 -11.90 -19.83 25.02
N THR A 733 -12.33 -19.46 26.22
CA THR A 733 -12.19 -20.34 27.41
C THR A 733 -13.19 -21.51 27.43
N HIS A 734 -14.17 -21.51 26.53
CA HIS A 734 -15.13 -22.61 26.40
C HIS A 734 -14.86 -23.56 25.24
N ILE A 735 -13.88 -23.31 24.37
CA ILE A 735 -13.58 -24.21 23.24
C ILE A 735 -12.44 -25.18 23.58
N ALA A 736 -11.49 -24.77 24.43
CA ALA A 736 -10.37 -25.63 24.83
C ALA A 736 -10.69 -26.65 25.95
N LYS A 737 -11.89 -26.61 26.53
CA LYS A 737 -12.25 -27.49 27.67
C LYS A 737 -12.93 -28.80 27.26
N ASP A 738 -13.38 -28.93 26.02
CA ASP A 738 -14.08 -30.12 25.52
C ASP A 738 -13.23 -30.99 24.58
N MET A 739 -11.92 -30.72 24.48
CA MET A 739 -10.93 -31.62 23.86
C MET A 739 -10.02 -32.27 24.93
N LYS A 740 -10.64 -32.74 26.02
CA LYS A 740 -10.10 -33.76 26.91
C LYS A 740 -11.18 -34.72 27.37
#